data_AF-A0A182TFP8-F1
#
_entry.id   AF-A0A182TFP8-F1
#
_cell.length_a   1.000
_cell.length_b   1.000
_cell.length_c   1.000
_cell.angle_alpha   90.00
_cell.angle_beta   90.00
_cell.angle_gamma   90.00
#
_symmetry.space_group_name_H-M   'P 1'
#
loop_
_entity.id
_entity.type
_entity.pdbx_description
1 polymer ?
#
loop_
_entity_poly.entity_id
_entity_poly.type
_entity_poly.pdbx_seq_one_letter_code
_entity_poly.pdbx_strand_id
1 'polypeptide(L)'
;MLLRFQVIPFRQFCLLLFSPAKMLFQRWKMLHNKRNEIETGKEPTCTIAGDKMDDSNSGNLIVGGFVVSIDQVPYQAAVLHNGTFSCGGSIIGPRWILTALHCIETMEPSEYQIVVGTDDPENGAKLQVENMFAPPFLINGSVFDIALVMLRNRLEFNEMIQCLPLLKSIEEIAVGKPVVISGFGSTEEGGYEMVLKAANINILPLEECVKAYGLLIHEHMFCAGYREGQVDTCQGDSGGPLVLDSKLAGVIFYGEGCARVHYPGVYMSVPWFYDWIVNTVRAAPSTEVLAVISLPIEHCLNPDDNNTANMVVGGFQVNIETVPYQAAIFYAGELLCGGSIIGLHWVLTSYHCVSTRIPSDYGIVVGVTNPEADGRRIQVEDFIFPAVTESDKTYDIALVKLNQSLLYGEAVQCIPLLSAYDAIGPGKPAYISGFGFTEDGGPETQLKIATIQVLPWQTCQEAYPTLMRKYLLCAGLMEGQVDACQGDSGGPLVVDGQLAGVVFFGKGCADPNHPGVYISVPNMGVVRQAGLLVVMLAAVVLQFTCAQKLKDKDWSNMIVGGMKVEIEAVPYQAALLFSKSVECGGSIIGPRWILTSRHCINQHEPVNYAFAVGSTDPYKGKIVKVEKFFVPPESSNDDRYDIALAKLAESLQYSKAVQCIPLLSSKD
;
A
#
# COMPACT_ATOMS: atom_id res chain seq x y z
N MET A 1 60.03 -34.41 43.49
CA MET A 1 60.54 -35.72 43.02
C MET A 1 59.32 -36.63 42.86
N LEU A 2 59.00 -37.00 41.61
CA LEU A 2 58.20 -38.13 41.09
C LEU A 2 57.51 -39.06 42.14
N LEU A 3 56.24 -39.47 42.02
CA LEU A 3 55.65 -40.40 41.03
C LEU A 3 54.09 -40.39 41.17
N ARG A 4 53.33 -40.35 40.06
CA ARG A 4 52.46 -41.42 39.45
C ARG A 4 51.55 -42.18 40.45
N PHE A 5 50.26 -42.36 40.18
CA PHE A 5 49.68 -43.52 39.46
C PHE A 5 48.20 -43.23 39.12
N GLN A 6 47.82 -43.27 37.84
CA GLN A 6 47.10 -44.35 37.12
C GLN A 6 45.57 -44.31 37.21
N VAL A 7 44.98 -44.49 36.03
CA VAL A 7 43.56 -44.47 35.66
C VAL A 7 43.04 -45.92 35.55
N ILE A 8 41.70 -46.06 35.53
CA ILE A 8 40.85 -47.16 34.96
C ILE A 8 40.31 -48.16 36.04
N PRO A 9 39.06 -48.72 35.95
CA PRO A 9 37.95 -48.51 35.00
C PRO A 9 36.58 -48.15 35.61
N PHE A 10 35.75 -47.57 34.75
CA PHE A 10 34.35 -47.20 34.97
C PHE A 10 33.44 -48.34 34.48
N ARG A 11 33.04 -49.28 35.34
CA ARG A 11 31.89 -50.16 35.07
C ARG A 11 31.31 -50.69 36.37
N GLN A 12 30.01 -50.41 36.55
CA GLN A 12 29.12 -50.87 37.62
C GLN A 12 29.23 -50.14 38.98
N PHE A 13 28.80 -48.88 38.97
CA PHE A 13 27.86 -48.40 40.00
C PHE A 13 26.69 -47.69 39.31
N CYS A 14 26.01 -48.42 38.42
CA CYS A 14 24.64 -48.08 38.00
C CYS A 14 23.71 -48.70 39.02
N LEU A 15 23.08 -47.90 39.87
CA LEU A 15 21.70 -48.08 40.36
C LEU A 15 21.33 -46.98 41.36
N LEU A 16 21.41 -45.71 40.95
CA LEU A 16 20.62 -44.57 41.44
C LEU A 16 21.15 -43.32 40.70
N LEU A 17 20.24 -42.49 40.17
CA LEU A 17 20.47 -41.32 39.30
C LEU A 17 20.42 -41.57 37.78
N PHE A 18 19.32 -42.17 37.30
CA PHE A 18 18.81 -41.92 35.96
C PHE A 18 17.42 -41.28 36.08
N SER A 19 17.28 -40.00 35.72
CA SER A 19 16.20 -39.47 34.84
C SER A 19 16.16 -37.93 34.89
N PRO A 20 16.96 -37.26 34.04
CA PRO A 20 16.38 -36.14 33.27
C PRO A 20 16.61 -36.26 31.75
N ALA A 21 17.34 -37.29 31.28
CA ALA A 21 17.72 -37.40 29.87
C ALA A 21 16.65 -38.03 28.94
N LYS A 22 15.61 -38.69 29.48
CA LYS A 22 14.48 -39.20 28.67
C LYS A 22 13.36 -38.17 28.44
N MET A 23 13.25 -37.13 29.27
CA MET A 23 12.30 -36.03 29.05
C MET A 23 12.79 -35.04 27.98
N LEU A 24 14.09 -34.94 27.75
CA LEU A 24 14.66 -34.02 26.77
C LEU A 24 14.61 -34.56 25.33
N PHE A 25 14.64 -35.89 25.12
CA PHE A 25 14.62 -36.46 23.76
C PHE A 25 13.20 -36.63 23.16
N GLN A 26 12.16 -36.85 23.99
CA GLN A 26 10.77 -36.79 23.51
C GLN A 26 10.28 -35.35 23.30
N ARG A 27 10.84 -34.37 24.03
CA ARG A 27 10.55 -32.95 23.82
C ARG A 27 11.27 -32.39 22.57
N TRP A 28 12.44 -32.92 22.22
CA TRP A 28 13.14 -32.59 20.96
C TRP A 28 12.40 -33.12 19.73
N LYS A 29 11.77 -34.31 19.80
CA LYS A 29 11.01 -34.89 18.67
C LYS A 29 9.63 -34.25 18.44
N MET A 30 9.03 -33.60 19.44
CA MET A 30 7.82 -32.77 19.25
C MET A 30 8.12 -31.34 18.78
N LEU A 31 9.30 -30.79 19.09
CA LEU A 31 9.71 -29.44 18.68
C LEU A 31 10.31 -29.37 17.26
N HIS A 32 10.68 -30.50 16.65
CA HIS A 32 11.17 -30.54 15.26
C HIS A 32 10.12 -30.88 14.20
N ASN A 33 8.87 -31.16 14.58
CA ASN A 33 7.76 -31.34 13.64
C ASN A 33 6.85 -30.08 13.50
N LYS A 34 7.25 -28.95 14.10
CA LYS A 34 6.58 -27.64 14.00
C LYS A 34 7.54 -26.52 13.56
N ARG A 35 8.47 -26.84 12.65
CA ARG A 35 9.44 -25.87 12.11
C ARG A 35 9.37 -25.73 10.59
N ASN A 36 8.17 -25.84 10.05
CA ASN A 36 7.74 -25.29 8.76
C ASN A 36 6.44 -24.55 9.06
N GLU A 37 6.33 -23.29 8.61
CA GLU A 37 5.31 -22.25 8.94
C GLU A 37 5.82 -21.17 9.91
N ILE A 38 6.85 -20.45 9.49
CA ILE A 38 6.95 -19.01 9.77
C ILE A 38 6.65 -18.36 8.43
N GLU A 39 5.37 -18.13 8.14
CA GLU A 39 4.95 -17.33 7.01
C GLU A 39 4.98 -15.86 7.42
N THR A 40 5.94 -15.15 6.85
CA THR A 40 5.97 -13.69 6.79
C THR A 40 4.76 -13.20 5.98
N GLY A 41 3.88 -12.40 6.60
CA GLY A 41 3.11 -11.34 5.92
C GLY A 41 2.18 -11.74 4.77
N LYS A 42 1.35 -12.78 4.90
CA LYS A 42 0.27 -13.04 3.92
C LYS A 42 -0.96 -12.16 4.15
N GLU A 43 -1.71 -11.95 3.06
CA GLU A 43 -3.10 -11.44 3.00
C GLU A 43 -3.99 -12.05 4.09
N PRO A 44 -5.19 -11.50 4.40
CA PRO A 44 -6.17 -12.29 5.14
C PRO A 44 -6.41 -13.61 4.39
N THR A 45 -5.76 -14.69 4.86
CA THR A 45 -5.69 -15.96 4.13
C THR A 45 -7.00 -16.71 4.28
N CYS A 46 -7.92 -16.43 3.36
CA CYS A 46 -9.10 -17.24 3.12
C CYS A 46 -8.75 -18.28 2.05
N THR A 47 -8.42 -19.50 2.49
CA THR A 47 -8.37 -20.66 1.60
C THR A 47 -9.74 -21.33 1.64
N ILE A 48 -10.50 -21.22 0.56
CA ILE A 48 -11.83 -21.83 0.44
C ILE A 48 -11.69 -23.36 0.54
N ALA A 49 -12.46 -23.98 1.43
CA ALA A 49 -12.59 -25.41 1.47
C ALA A 49 -13.65 -25.87 0.45
N GLY A 50 -13.21 -26.09 -0.79
CA GLY A 50 -13.91 -26.91 -1.79
C GLY A 50 -15.09 -26.25 -2.50
N ASP A 51 -15.02 -26.25 -3.84
CA ASP A 51 -16.18 -26.02 -4.71
C ASP A 51 -17.25 -27.08 -4.42
N LYS A 52 -18.33 -26.67 -3.75
CA LYS A 52 -19.59 -27.39 -3.73
C LYS A 52 -20.76 -26.41 -3.89
N MET A 53 -20.83 -25.75 -5.04
CA MET A 53 -22.14 -25.47 -5.63
C MET A 53 -22.33 -26.47 -6.76
N ASP A 54 -23.16 -27.47 -6.50
CA ASP A 54 -23.58 -28.47 -7.48
C ASP A 54 -24.50 -27.79 -8.50
N ASP A 55 -24.05 -27.72 -9.75
CA ASP A 55 -24.71 -27.07 -10.89
C ASP A 55 -25.90 -27.91 -11.41
N SER A 56 -26.52 -28.73 -10.55
CA SER A 56 -27.47 -29.77 -10.93
C SER A 56 -28.91 -29.54 -10.45
N ASN A 57 -29.34 -28.31 -10.23
CA ASN A 57 -30.75 -28.03 -9.99
C ASN A 57 -31.27 -26.81 -10.76
N SER A 58 -31.28 -26.95 -12.10
CA SER A 58 -32.01 -26.08 -13.03
C SER A 58 -33.54 -26.28 -12.93
N GLY A 59 -34.09 -26.28 -11.72
CA GLY A 59 -35.50 -26.54 -11.45
C GLY A 59 -36.01 -25.66 -10.32
N ASN A 60 -36.77 -24.63 -10.69
CA ASN A 60 -37.46 -23.63 -9.85
C ASN A 60 -36.64 -22.42 -9.40
N LEU A 61 -36.39 -21.49 -10.33
CA LEU A 61 -36.14 -20.09 -9.99
C LEU A 61 -37.44 -19.50 -9.42
N ILE A 62 -37.49 -19.35 -8.10
CA ILE A 62 -38.54 -18.62 -7.39
C ILE A 62 -38.16 -17.13 -7.40
N VAL A 63 -39.14 -16.28 -7.67
CA VAL A 63 -39.05 -14.82 -7.51
C VAL A 63 -38.61 -14.51 -6.06
N GLY A 64 -37.50 -13.80 -5.85
CA GLY A 64 -36.94 -13.53 -4.52
C GLY A 64 -35.79 -14.44 -4.05
N GLY A 65 -35.20 -15.25 -4.95
CA GLY A 65 -34.06 -16.13 -4.64
C GLY A 65 -34.49 -17.52 -4.17
N PHE A 66 -33.56 -18.27 -3.58
CA PHE A 66 -33.80 -19.60 -3.02
C PHE A 66 -33.28 -19.69 -1.58
N VAL A 67 -34.02 -20.41 -0.73
CA VAL A 67 -33.61 -20.66 0.66
C VAL A 67 -32.34 -21.52 0.66
N VAL A 68 -31.36 -21.11 1.45
CA VAL A 68 -30.08 -21.81 1.61
C VAL A 68 -29.79 -22.01 3.10
N SER A 69 -29.02 -23.04 3.42
CA SER A 69 -28.45 -23.24 4.76
C SER A 69 -27.08 -22.58 4.87
N ILE A 70 -26.63 -22.26 6.09
CA ILE A 70 -25.40 -21.51 6.33
C ILE A 70 -24.15 -22.23 5.80
N ASP A 71 -24.13 -23.56 5.73
CA ASP A 71 -23.02 -24.32 5.16
C ASP A 71 -22.85 -24.10 3.64
N GLN A 72 -23.87 -23.60 2.95
CA GLN A 72 -23.79 -23.23 1.53
C GLN A 72 -23.25 -21.82 1.32
N VAL A 73 -23.39 -20.94 2.31
CA VAL A 73 -22.86 -19.57 2.32
C VAL A 73 -22.13 -19.27 3.65
N PRO A 74 -21.09 -20.05 4.00
CA PRO A 74 -20.50 -20.06 5.35
C PRO A 74 -19.76 -18.76 5.70
N TYR A 75 -19.65 -17.84 4.75
CA TYR A 75 -19.12 -16.49 4.90
C TYR A 75 -20.16 -15.46 5.31
N GLN A 76 -21.44 -15.81 5.34
CA GLN A 76 -22.50 -14.89 5.73
C GLN A 76 -22.39 -14.53 7.22
N ALA A 77 -22.43 -13.23 7.49
CA ALA A 77 -22.56 -12.70 8.85
C ALA A 77 -23.85 -11.89 8.98
N ALA A 78 -24.33 -11.78 10.22
CA ALA A 78 -25.42 -10.91 10.62
C ALA A 78 -24.89 -9.86 11.61
N VAL A 79 -25.22 -8.60 11.37
CA VAL A 79 -24.90 -7.46 12.22
C VAL A 79 -26.14 -7.13 13.04
N LEU A 80 -26.00 -7.19 14.36
CA LEU A 80 -27.04 -6.85 15.32
C LEU A 80 -26.71 -5.50 15.96
N HIS A 81 -27.69 -4.60 16.05
CA HIS A 81 -27.62 -3.35 16.80
C HIS A 81 -28.54 -3.44 18.02
N ASN A 82 -28.00 -3.19 19.21
CA ASN A 82 -28.72 -3.32 20.49
C ASN A 82 -29.46 -4.66 20.65
N GLY A 83 -28.87 -5.73 20.12
CA GLY A 83 -29.39 -7.10 20.22
C GLY A 83 -30.44 -7.50 19.19
N THR A 84 -30.82 -6.60 18.28
CA THR A 84 -31.77 -6.84 17.18
C THR A 84 -31.04 -6.91 15.84
N PHE A 85 -31.46 -7.78 14.93
CA PHE A 85 -30.90 -7.85 13.58
C PHE A 85 -31.06 -6.51 12.85
N SER A 86 -29.98 -6.03 12.24
CA SER A 86 -29.94 -4.76 11.50
C SER A 86 -29.57 -4.97 10.04
N CYS A 87 -28.50 -5.72 9.78
CA CYS A 87 -27.87 -5.82 8.47
C CYS A 87 -27.13 -7.15 8.28
N GLY A 88 -26.72 -7.41 7.04
CA GLY A 88 -25.76 -8.44 6.69
C GLY A 88 -24.29 -8.00 6.86
N GLY A 89 -23.39 -8.97 6.68
CA GLY A 89 -21.95 -8.79 6.65
C GLY A 89 -21.27 -10.00 6.01
N SER A 90 -19.97 -9.89 5.79
CA SER A 90 -19.16 -10.94 5.16
C SER A 90 -17.93 -11.25 6.01
N ILE A 91 -17.68 -12.52 6.30
CA ILE A 91 -16.45 -12.94 6.98
C ILE A 91 -15.30 -12.83 5.99
N ILE A 92 -14.33 -11.96 6.26
CA ILE A 92 -13.13 -11.75 5.42
C ILE A 92 -11.84 -12.18 6.11
N GLY A 93 -11.94 -12.69 7.33
CA GLY A 93 -10.81 -13.24 8.07
C GLY A 93 -11.20 -13.71 9.47
N PRO A 94 -10.25 -14.29 10.24
CA PRO A 94 -10.56 -14.90 11.53
C PRO A 94 -11.11 -13.95 12.59
N ARG A 95 -11.01 -12.63 12.40
CA ARG A 95 -11.54 -11.61 13.33
C ARG A 95 -12.28 -10.50 12.61
N TRP A 96 -12.51 -10.64 11.31
CA TRP A 96 -12.81 -9.51 10.45
C TRP A 96 -14.08 -9.75 9.67
N ILE A 97 -15.03 -8.84 9.85
CA ILE A 97 -16.28 -8.79 9.10
C ILE A 97 -16.26 -7.51 8.26
N LEU A 98 -16.59 -7.62 6.98
CA LEU A 98 -16.85 -6.50 6.08
C LEU A 98 -18.36 -6.27 5.99
N THR A 99 -18.81 -5.03 6.14
CA THR A 99 -20.22 -4.64 6.06
C THR A 99 -20.34 -3.21 5.48
N ALA A 100 -21.55 -2.68 5.42
CA ALA A 100 -21.82 -1.30 5.02
C ALA A 100 -21.63 -0.34 6.21
N LEU A 101 -21.27 0.92 5.95
CA LEU A 101 -21.11 1.92 7.00
C LEU A 101 -22.46 2.28 7.64
N HIS A 102 -23.52 2.36 6.84
CA HIS A 102 -24.87 2.64 7.33
C HIS A 102 -25.42 1.54 8.26
N CYS A 103 -24.80 0.36 8.26
CA CYS A 103 -25.14 -0.72 9.18
C CYS A 103 -24.50 -0.57 10.57
N ILE A 104 -23.47 0.29 10.69
CA ILE A 104 -22.73 0.53 11.94
C ILE A 104 -22.53 2.03 12.24
N GLU A 105 -23.50 2.87 11.86
CA GLU A 105 -23.38 4.34 11.87
C GLU A 105 -22.98 4.97 13.21
N THR A 106 -23.33 4.36 14.35
CA THR A 106 -22.99 4.93 15.66
C THR A 106 -21.50 4.77 15.96
N MET A 107 -20.80 3.87 15.25
CA MET A 107 -19.37 3.58 15.40
C MET A 107 -18.97 3.28 16.86
N GLU A 108 -19.91 2.78 17.66
CA GLU A 108 -19.73 2.44 19.07
C GLU A 108 -19.71 0.91 19.21
N PRO A 109 -18.53 0.26 19.36
CA PRO A 109 -18.41 -1.19 19.38
C PRO A 109 -19.35 -1.90 20.38
N SER A 110 -19.65 -1.27 21.51
CA SER A 110 -20.48 -1.87 22.56
C SER A 110 -21.97 -1.98 22.19
N GLU A 111 -22.45 -1.23 21.20
CA GLU A 111 -23.83 -1.29 20.72
C GLU A 111 -24.07 -2.41 19.70
N TYR A 112 -23.01 -3.04 19.19
CA TYR A 112 -23.10 -4.00 18.10
C TYR A 112 -22.60 -5.38 18.46
N GLN A 113 -23.21 -6.39 17.84
CA GLN A 113 -22.86 -7.79 17.98
C GLN A 113 -22.89 -8.45 16.61
N ILE A 114 -22.03 -9.45 16.40
CA ILE A 114 -21.98 -10.22 15.17
C ILE A 114 -22.45 -11.65 15.43
N VAL A 115 -23.24 -12.20 14.50
CA VAL A 115 -23.63 -13.61 14.50
C VAL A 115 -23.18 -14.25 13.20
N VAL A 116 -22.59 -15.45 13.28
CA VAL A 116 -22.09 -16.26 12.15
C VAL A 116 -22.39 -17.74 12.39
N GLY A 117 -22.38 -18.56 11.33
CA GLY A 117 -22.47 -20.02 11.45
C GLY A 117 -23.86 -20.56 11.80
N THR A 118 -24.92 -19.79 11.52
CA THR A 118 -26.31 -20.20 11.73
C THR A 118 -27.25 -19.54 10.73
N ASP A 119 -28.35 -20.23 10.43
CA ASP A 119 -29.47 -19.74 9.61
C ASP A 119 -30.44 -18.87 10.43
N ASP A 120 -30.27 -18.84 11.75
CA ASP A 120 -31.08 -18.11 12.73
C ASP A 120 -30.22 -17.05 13.45
N PRO A 121 -30.12 -15.82 12.90
CA PRO A 121 -29.26 -14.78 13.45
C PRO A 121 -29.78 -14.22 14.78
N GLU A 122 -31.06 -14.41 15.11
CA GLU A 122 -31.67 -13.90 16.33
C GLU A 122 -31.28 -14.72 17.56
N ASN A 123 -31.25 -16.05 17.39
CA ASN A 123 -30.92 -17.01 18.46
C ASN A 123 -29.47 -17.52 18.40
N GLY A 124 -28.70 -17.08 17.41
CA GLY A 124 -27.30 -17.44 17.24
C GLY A 124 -26.36 -16.92 18.33
N ALA A 125 -25.14 -17.48 18.37
CA ALA A 125 -24.11 -17.04 19.30
C ALA A 125 -23.65 -15.61 18.99
N LYS A 126 -23.87 -14.69 19.93
CA LYS A 126 -23.54 -13.26 19.78
C LYS A 126 -22.08 -12.99 20.09
N LEU A 127 -21.32 -12.68 19.05
CA LEU A 127 -19.90 -12.34 19.13
C LEU A 127 -19.73 -10.85 19.42
N GLN A 128 -18.81 -10.54 20.33
CA GLN A 128 -18.53 -9.17 20.75
C GLN A 128 -17.60 -8.47 19.76
N VAL A 129 -17.90 -7.21 19.47
CA VAL A 129 -17.05 -6.33 18.66
C VAL A 129 -15.99 -5.69 19.56
N GLU A 130 -14.74 -5.67 19.10
CA GLU A 130 -13.63 -4.98 19.77
C GLU A 130 -13.40 -3.59 19.19
N ASN A 131 -13.48 -3.45 17.86
CA ASN A 131 -13.28 -2.16 17.21
C ASN A 131 -14.01 -2.10 15.85
N MET A 132 -14.24 -0.89 15.36
CA MET A 132 -14.91 -0.61 14.09
C MET A 132 -14.11 0.41 13.29
N PHE A 133 -14.08 0.21 11.98
CA PHE A 133 -13.30 1.05 11.08
C PHE A 133 -14.14 1.41 9.87
N ALA A 134 -14.17 2.70 9.57
CA ALA A 134 -14.69 3.23 8.32
C ALA A 134 -13.51 3.89 7.57
N PRO A 135 -13.55 3.97 6.23
CA PRO A 135 -12.62 4.81 5.50
C PRO A 135 -12.65 6.24 6.09
N PRO A 136 -11.51 6.83 6.49
CA PRO A 136 -11.45 8.09 7.24
C PRO A 136 -11.86 9.34 6.44
N PHE A 137 -12.35 9.17 5.21
CA PHE A 137 -12.96 10.23 4.43
C PHE A 137 -14.34 10.58 5.03
N LEU A 138 -14.71 11.86 5.02
CA LEU A 138 -16.06 12.50 5.07
C LEU A 138 -16.06 13.70 6.05
N ILE A 139 -16.76 14.83 5.80
CA ILE A 139 -18.22 14.97 5.77
C ILE A 139 -18.64 16.12 4.83
N ASN A 140 -19.30 15.77 3.72
CA ASN A 140 -20.40 16.53 3.10
C ASN A 140 -20.94 15.74 1.90
N GLY A 141 -22.05 15.03 2.09
CA GLY A 141 -22.84 14.40 1.01
C GLY A 141 -22.37 13.00 0.64
N SER A 142 -23.11 12.01 1.14
CA SER A 142 -23.12 10.56 0.87
C SER A 142 -22.30 10.06 -0.33
N VAL A 143 -21.29 9.22 -0.10
CA VAL A 143 -20.85 8.33 -1.19
C VAL A 143 -20.13 7.03 -0.80
N PHE A 144 -19.39 6.95 0.31
CA PHE A 144 -18.64 5.73 0.67
C PHE A 144 -19.35 4.95 1.78
N ASP A 145 -19.95 3.81 1.43
CA ASP A 145 -20.74 3.01 2.36
C ASP A 145 -20.13 1.62 2.59
N ILE A 146 -18.96 1.61 3.20
CA ILE A 146 -18.23 0.38 3.52
C ILE A 146 -17.53 0.52 4.87
N ALA A 147 -17.53 -0.55 5.66
CA ALA A 147 -16.94 -0.58 6.98
C ALA A 147 -16.41 -1.97 7.38
N LEU A 148 -15.45 -1.97 8.31
CA LEU A 148 -14.86 -3.16 8.91
C LEU A 148 -15.21 -3.25 10.38
N VAL A 149 -15.55 -4.47 10.81
CA VAL A 149 -15.80 -4.80 12.21
C VAL A 149 -14.75 -5.83 12.64
N MET A 150 -14.03 -5.49 13.71
CA MET A 150 -13.05 -6.37 14.35
C MET A 150 -13.67 -7.06 15.55
N LEU A 151 -13.74 -8.39 15.50
CA LEU A 151 -14.24 -9.23 16.59
C LEU A 151 -13.22 -9.32 17.73
N ARG A 152 -13.73 -9.35 18.96
CA ARG A 152 -12.92 -9.52 20.17
C ARG A 152 -12.22 -10.89 20.23
N ASN A 153 -12.91 -11.93 19.78
CA ASN A 153 -12.37 -13.29 19.74
C ASN A 153 -12.23 -13.76 18.29
N ARG A 154 -11.24 -14.61 18.03
CA ARG A 154 -11.09 -15.28 16.74
C ARG A 154 -12.22 -16.26 16.49
N LEU A 155 -12.67 -16.33 15.24
CA LEU A 155 -13.54 -17.35 14.68
C LEU A 155 -12.75 -18.64 14.48
N GLU A 156 -13.38 -19.76 14.81
CA GLU A 156 -12.90 -21.09 14.47
C GLU A 156 -13.59 -21.54 13.19
N PHE A 157 -12.83 -21.63 12.09
CA PHE A 157 -13.39 -22.01 10.80
C PHE A 157 -13.79 -23.49 10.77
N ASN A 158 -14.95 -23.76 10.19
CA ASN A 158 -15.55 -25.08 10.04
C ASN A 158 -16.52 -25.06 8.84
N GLU A 159 -17.30 -26.13 8.63
CA GLU A 159 -18.22 -26.23 7.49
C GLU A 159 -19.27 -25.10 7.44
N MET A 160 -19.65 -24.54 8.60
CA MET A 160 -20.65 -23.46 8.72
C MET A 160 -20.02 -22.06 8.82
N ILE A 161 -18.71 -21.95 9.08
CA ILE A 161 -18.01 -20.68 9.27
C ILE A 161 -16.74 -20.69 8.43
N GLN A 162 -16.73 -19.95 7.32
CA GLN A 162 -15.56 -19.78 6.46
C GLN A 162 -15.45 -18.32 6.02
N CYS A 163 -14.29 -17.89 5.56
CA CYS A 163 -14.11 -16.54 5.05
C CYS A 163 -13.99 -16.49 3.54
N LEU A 164 -14.36 -15.36 2.93
CA LEU A 164 -14.19 -15.12 1.51
C LEU A 164 -12.86 -14.42 1.22
N PRO A 165 -12.09 -14.88 0.22
CA PRO A 165 -11.02 -14.07 -0.35
C PRO A 165 -11.60 -12.82 -1.01
N LEU A 166 -10.87 -11.70 -0.96
CA LEU A 166 -11.29 -10.45 -1.58
C LEU A 166 -10.95 -10.43 -3.07
N LEU A 167 -11.85 -9.93 -3.91
CA LEU A 167 -11.57 -9.64 -5.31
C LEU A 167 -10.60 -8.45 -5.41
N LYS A 168 -9.49 -8.61 -6.15
CA LYS A 168 -8.39 -7.62 -6.22
C LYS A 168 -8.57 -6.62 -7.35
N SER A 169 -8.98 -7.10 -8.51
CA SER A 169 -8.99 -6.33 -9.75
C SER A 169 -10.41 -5.91 -10.10
N ILE A 170 -10.58 -4.61 -10.39
CA ILE A 170 -11.87 -4.06 -10.82
C ILE A 170 -12.25 -4.57 -12.22
N GLU A 171 -11.25 -4.92 -13.04
CA GLU A 171 -11.44 -5.50 -14.37
C GLU A 171 -12.09 -6.90 -14.34
N GLU A 172 -12.03 -7.60 -13.19
CA GLU A 172 -12.74 -8.86 -13.01
C GLU A 172 -14.27 -8.67 -12.95
N ILE A 173 -14.75 -7.47 -12.57
CA ILE A 173 -16.18 -7.07 -12.54
C ILE A 173 -16.64 -6.69 -13.95
N ALA A 174 -16.84 -7.70 -14.79
CA ALA A 174 -17.26 -7.53 -16.18
C ALA A 174 -18.78 -7.67 -16.35
N VAL A 175 -19.37 -6.82 -17.20
CA VAL A 175 -20.80 -6.87 -17.55
C VAL A 175 -21.20 -8.26 -18.06
N GLY A 176 -22.33 -8.75 -17.57
CA GLY A 176 -22.92 -10.04 -17.93
C GLY A 176 -22.34 -11.23 -17.17
N LYS A 177 -21.32 -11.05 -16.33
CA LYS A 177 -20.85 -12.12 -15.45
C LYS A 177 -21.90 -12.45 -14.37
N PRO A 178 -22.16 -13.73 -14.10
CA PRO A 178 -23.03 -14.15 -13.02
C PRO A 178 -22.34 -13.94 -11.67
N VAL A 179 -23.12 -13.53 -10.67
CA VAL A 179 -22.67 -13.31 -9.29
C VAL A 179 -23.73 -13.83 -8.33
N VAL A 180 -23.29 -14.22 -7.12
CA VAL A 180 -24.17 -14.72 -6.06
C VAL A 180 -24.30 -13.66 -4.97
N ILE A 181 -25.52 -13.37 -4.55
CA ILE A 181 -25.81 -12.57 -3.35
C ILE A 181 -26.46 -13.46 -2.30
N SER A 182 -26.24 -13.16 -1.03
CA SER A 182 -26.90 -13.85 0.08
C SER A 182 -27.18 -12.92 1.26
N GLY A 183 -28.23 -13.24 2.02
CA GLY A 183 -28.64 -12.42 3.16
C GLY A 183 -29.87 -12.95 3.88
N PHE A 184 -30.23 -12.26 4.96
CA PHE A 184 -31.40 -12.55 5.80
C PHE A 184 -32.53 -11.54 5.56
N GLY A 185 -32.46 -10.77 4.47
CA GLY A 185 -33.44 -9.76 4.15
C GLY A 185 -34.82 -10.31 3.80
N SER A 186 -35.80 -9.43 3.92
CA SER A 186 -37.19 -9.69 3.58
C SER A 186 -37.36 -10.09 2.11
N THR A 187 -38.38 -10.88 1.77
CA THR A 187 -38.74 -11.15 0.37
C THR A 187 -39.72 -10.13 -0.22
N GLU A 188 -40.27 -9.25 0.60
CA GLU A 188 -41.24 -8.23 0.20
C GLU A 188 -41.00 -6.89 0.90
N GLU A 189 -41.37 -5.81 0.24
CA GLU A 189 -41.18 -4.45 0.78
C GLU A 189 -41.99 -4.29 2.08
N GLY A 190 -41.29 -4.12 3.22
CA GLY A 190 -41.91 -4.01 4.54
C GLY A 190 -42.22 -5.34 5.24
N GLY A 191 -41.77 -6.47 4.69
CA GLY A 191 -41.85 -7.78 5.33
C GLY A 191 -40.85 -7.96 6.48
N TYR A 192 -41.09 -8.98 7.32
CA TYR A 192 -40.24 -9.34 8.45
C TYR A 192 -39.98 -10.85 8.42
N GLU A 193 -39.21 -11.28 7.42
CA GLU A 193 -38.82 -12.68 7.25
C GLU A 193 -37.30 -12.79 7.39
N MET A 194 -36.83 -13.57 8.37
CA MET A 194 -35.40 -13.76 8.66
C MET A 194 -34.94 -15.17 8.26
N VAL A 195 -35.16 -15.51 7.00
CA VAL A 195 -34.74 -16.79 6.41
C VAL A 195 -33.56 -16.53 5.50
N LEU A 196 -32.45 -17.23 5.72
CA LEU A 196 -31.27 -17.12 4.89
C LEU A 196 -31.57 -17.55 3.45
N LYS A 197 -31.32 -16.64 2.51
CA LYS A 197 -31.56 -16.84 1.08
C LYS A 197 -30.34 -16.45 0.26
N ALA A 198 -30.25 -17.04 -0.93
CA ALA A 198 -29.28 -16.66 -1.94
C ALA A 198 -29.95 -16.48 -3.30
N ALA A 199 -29.29 -15.72 -4.17
CA ALA A 199 -29.75 -15.50 -5.54
C ALA A 199 -28.58 -15.35 -6.50
N ASN A 200 -28.79 -15.87 -7.72
CA ASN A 200 -27.91 -15.62 -8.86
C ASN A 200 -28.43 -14.40 -9.62
N ILE A 201 -27.56 -13.41 -9.82
CA ILE A 201 -27.84 -12.20 -10.62
C ILE A 201 -26.67 -11.95 -11.58
N ASN A 202 -26.79 -10.96 -12.47
CA ASN A 202 -25.72 -10.60 -13.40
C ASN A 202 -25.21 -9.19 -13.16
N ILE A 203 -23.92 -8.97 -13.38
CA ILE A 203 -23.36 -7.61 -13.43
C ILE A 203 -23.98 -6.87 -14.62
N LEU A 204 -24.50 -5.68 -14.37
CA LEU A 204 -25.14 -4.83 -15.37
C LEU A 204 -24.20 -3.67 -15.77
N PRO A 205 -24.39 -3.08 -16.98
CA PRO A 205 -23.73 -1.83 -17.33
C PRO A 205 -24.03 -0.74 -16.28
N LEU A 206 -23.01 0.06 -15.92
CA LEU A 206 -23.16 1.17 -14.97
C LEU A 206 -24.28 2.14 -15.38
N GLU A 207 -24.47 2.31 -16.69
CA GLU A 207 -25.52 3.13 -17.31
C GLU A 207 -26.94 2.72 -16.86
N GLU A 208 -27.17 1.46 -16.49
CA GLU A 208 -28.48 1.03 -15.98
C GLU A 208 -28.78 1.64 -14.62
N CYS A 209 -27.81 1.64 -13.68
CA CYS A 209 -28.00 2.35 -12.41
C CYS A 209 -28.02 3.87 -12.62
N VAL A 210 -27.20 4.42 -13.53
CA VAL A 210 -27.20 5.87 -13.80
C VAL A 210 -28.56 6.31 -14.36
N LYS A 211 -29.24 5.49 -15.18
CA LYS A 211 -30.60 5.77 -15.62
C LYS A 211 -31.61 5.70 -14.48
N ALA A 212 -31.46 4.74 -13.57
CA ALA A 212 -32.38 4.52 -12.46
C ALA A 212 -32.23 5.59 -11.34
N TYR A 213 -31.00 5.93 -10.99
CA TYR A 213 -30.64 6.70 -9.79
C TYR A 213 -29.91 8.02 -10.07
N GLY A 214 -29.54 8.29 -11.33
CA GLY A 214 -28.92 9.55 -11.75
C GLY A 214 -27.54 9.79 -11.15
N LEU A 215 -27.34 11.00 -10.60
CA LEU A 215 -26.06 11.48 -10.06
C LEU A 215 -25.62 10.78 -8.76
N LEU A 216 -26.43 9.86 -8.23
CA LEU A 216 -26.12 9.10 -7.02
C LEU A 216 -25.16 7.91 -7.27
N ILE A 217 -24.83 7.63 -8.54
CA ILE A 217 -23.96 6.52 -8.93
C ILE A 217 -22.56 7.02 -9.22
N HIS A 218 -21.58 6.38 -8.59
CA HIS A 218 -20.17 6.78 -8.61
C HIS A 218 -19.25 5.65 -9.03
N GLU A 219 -17.98 5.96 -9.31
CA GLU A 219 -16.98 5.02 -9.86
C GLU A 219 -16.59 3.86 -8.93
N HIS A 220 -16.81 4.01 -7.63
CA HIS A 220 -16.63 2.97 -6.61
C HIS A 220 -17.89 2.12 -6.39
N MET A 221 -18.91 2.28 -7.24
CA MET A 221 -20.15 1.52 -7.22
C MET A 221 -20.31 0.73 -8.52
N PHE A 222 -21.01 -0.40 -8.46
CA PHE A 222 -21.40 -1.14 -9.66
C PHE A 222 -22.81 -1.72 -9.52
N CYS A 223 -23.38 -2.08 -10.67
CA CYS A 223 -24.75 -2.55 -10.80
C CYS A 223 -24.80 -4.05 -10.94
N ALA A 224 -25.74 -4.70 -10.28
CA ALA A 224 -26.09 -6.09 -10.58
C ALA A 224 -27.59 -6.33 -10.41
N GLY A 225 -28.13 -7.30 -11.15
CA GLY A 225 -29.55 -7.63 -11.13
C GLY A 225 -30.06 -8.13 -12.48
N TYR A 226 -31.38 -8.04 -12.65
CA TYR A 226 -32.07 -8.33 -13.91
C TYR A 226 -32.81 -7.08 -14.40
N ARG A 227 -32.72 -6.79 -15.71
CA ARG A 227 -33.32 -5.58 -16.31
C ARG A 227 -34.84 -5.54 -16.18
N GLU A 228 -35.46 -6.72 -16.25
CA GLU A 228 -36.90 -6.90 -16.21
C GLU A 228 -37.48 -6.79 -14.79
N GLY A 229 -36.65 -6.56 -13.76
CA GLY A 229 -36.99 -6.90 -12.37
C GLY A 229 -37.18 -8.42 -12.22
N GLN A 230 -37.17 -8.95 -10.99
CA GLN A 230 -37.57 -10.34 -10.59
C GLN A 230 -36.89 -10.77 -9.30
N VAL A 231 -35.56 -10.64 -9.25
CA VAL A 231 -34.71 -11.11 -8.15
C VAL A 231 -33.71 -10.01 -7.85
N ASP A 232 -33.71 -9.56 -6.59
CA ASP A 232 -32.91 -8.44 -6.11
C ASP A 232 -32.76 -8.55 -4.59
N THR A 233 -31.85 -7.78 -4.01
CA THR A 233 -31.72 -7.60 -2.56
C THR A 233 -32.88 -6.76 -2.01
N CYS A 234 -33.24 -6.97 -0.75
CA CYS A 234 -34.33 -6.24 -0.09
C CYS A 234 -33.92 -5.80 1.32
N GLN A 235 -34.88 -5.30 2.12
CA GLN A 235 -34.59 -4.80 3.47
C GLN A 235 -33.96 -5.89 4.33
N GLY A 236 -32.81 -5.58 4.95
CA GLY A 236 -32.05 -6.50 5.80
C GLY A 236 -30.84 -7.16 5.11
N ASP A 237 -30.73 -7.07 3.79
CA ASP A 237 -29.56 -7.58 3.06
C ASP A 237 -28.39 -6.59 3.01
N SER A 238 -28.64 -5.32 3.34
CA SER A 238 -27.62 -4.26 3.41
C SER A 238 -26.35 -4.71 4.14
N GLY A 239 -25.19 -4.38 3.58
CA GLY A 239 -23.90 -4.80 4.13
C GLY A 239 -23.51 -6.26 3.84
N GLY A 240 -24.43 -7.06 3.28
CA GLY A 240 -24.16 -8.45 2.88
C GLY A 240 -23.28 -8.60 1.63
N PRO A 241 -22.84 -9.84 1.35
CA PRO A 241 -21.90 -10.14 0.27
C PRO A 241 -22.53 -10.16 -1.12
N LEU A 242 -21.78 -9.69 -2.11
CA LEU A 242 -21.87 -10.11 -3.51
C LEU A 242 -20.58 -10.85 -3.90
N VAL A 243 -20.73 -12.10 -4.33
CA VAL A 243 -19.64 -13.03 -4.61
C VAL A 243 -19.49 -13.26 -6.11
N LEU A 244 -18.28 -13.09 -6.62
CA LEU A 244 -17.89 -13.39 -8.00
C LEU A 244 -16.71 -14.36 -7.99
N ASP A 245 -16.82 -15.48 -8.71
CA ASP A 245 -15.75 -16.48 -8.83
C ASP A 245 -15.18 -16.89 -7.44
N SER A 246 -16.09 -17.10 -6.48
CA SER A 246 -15.82 -17.44 -5.08
C SER A 246 -15.01 -16.38 -4.29
N LYS A 247 -14.94 -15.15 -4.80
CA LYS A 247 -14.33 -13.99 -4.12
C LYS A 247 -15.38 -12.94 -3.79
N LEU A 248 -15.19 -12.21 -2.71
CA LEU A 248 -16.03 -11.08 -2.34
C LEU A 248 -15.75 -9.91 -3.30
N ALA A 249 -16.73 -9.57 -4.12
CA ALA A 249 -16.63 -8.56 -5.17
C ALA A 249 -17.41 -7.28 -4.84
N GLY A 250 -18.47 -7.39 -4.04
CA GLY A 250 -19.26 -6.24 -3.62
C GLY A 250 -19.85 -6.35 -2.23
N VAL A 251 -20.23 -5.19 -1.68
CA VAL A 251 -21.04 -5.05 -0.47
C VAL A 251 -22.37 -4.41 -0.86
N ILE A 252 -23.48 -4.99 -0.40
CA ILE A 252 -24.84 -4.52 -0.72
C ILE A 252 -25.05 -3.12 -0.12
N PHE A 253 -25.34 -2.13 -0.96
CA PHE A 253 -25.49 -0.73 -0.55
C PHE A 253 -26.93 -0.23 -0.66
N TYR A 254 -27.47 -0.17 -1.88
CA TYR A 254 -28.67 0.61 -2.16
C TYR A 254 -29.50 0.00 -3.28
N GLY A 255 -30.81 0.14 -3.17
CA GLY A 255 -31.79 -0.20 -4.19
C GLY A 255 -33.12 0.48 -3.87
N GLU A 256 -33.88 0.89 -4.89
CA GLU A 256 -35.21 1.47 -4.68
C GLU A 256 -36.29 0.38 -4.70
N GLY A 257 -36.81 0.05 -3.52
CA GLY A 257 -37.75 -1.06 -3.34
C GLY A 257 -37.08 -2.42 -3.52
N CYS A 258 -37.87 -3.49 -3.49
CA CYS A 258 -37.35 -4.86 -3.63
C CYS A 258 -37.68 -5.38 -5.04
N ALA A 259 -36.64 -5.56 -5.87
CA ALA A 259 -36.72 -6.08 -7.24
C ALA A 259 -37.63 -5.29 -8.20
N ARG A 260 -37.67 -3.96 -8.06
CA ARG A 260 -38.46 -3.09 -8.94
C ARG A 260 -37.91 -3.12 -10.37
N VAL A 261 -38.80 -3.21 -11.35
CA VAL A 261 -38.45 -3.14 -12.76
C VAL A 261 -37.71 -1.82 -13.03
N HIS A 262 -36.56 -1.90 -13.72
CA HIS A 262 -35.67 -0.78 -14.03
C HIS A 262 -34.88 -0.15 -12.88
N TYR A 263 -34.96 -0.68 -11.65
CA TYR A 263 -34.18 -0.22 -10.50
C TYR A 263 -33.26 -1.34 -10.00
N PRO A 264 -32.08 -1.53 -10.62
CA PRO A 264 -31.17 -2.61 -10.22
C PRO A 264 -30.51 -2.32 -8.86
N GLY A 265 -30.02 -3.37 -8.19
CA GLY A 265 -29.20 -3.23 -6.99
C GLY A 265 -27.86 -2.55 -7.25
N VAL A 266 -27.45 -1.71 -6.29
CA VAL A 266 -26.17 -0.98 -6.27
C VAL A 266 -25.28 -1.55 -5.17
N TYR A 267 -24.03 -1.83 -5.54
CA TYR A 267 -23.05 -2.47 -4.66
C TYR A 267 -21.80 -1.61 -4.56
N MET A 268 -21.20 -1.52 -3.37
CA MET A 268 -19.85 -0.96 -3.20
C MET A 268 -18.82 -1.92 -3.77
N SER A 269 -17.90 -1.41 -4.58
CA SER A 269 -16.83 -2.19 -5.22
C SER A 269 -15.72 -2.58 -4.25
N VAL A 270 -15.70 -3.85 -3.81
CA VAL A 270 -14.63 -4.37 -2.95
C VAL A 270 -13.23 -4.20 -3.56
N PRO A 271 -12.96 -4.45 -4.86
CA PRO A 271 -11.64 -4.20 -5.42
C PRO A 271 -11.24 -2.71 -5.38
N TRP A 272 -12.21 -1.79 -5.43
CA TRP A 272 -11.91 -0.36 -5.24
C TRP A 272 -11.37 -0.11 -3.83
N PHE A 273 -11.97 -0.74 -2.82
CA PHE A 273 -11.57 -0.59 -1.40
C PHE A 273 -10.49 -1.59 -0.95
N TYR A 274 -9.93 -2.40 -1.86
CA TYR A 274 -9.08 -3.53 -1.52
C TYR A 274 -7.92 -3.14 -0.60
N ASP A 275 -7.20 -2.08 -0.97
CA ASP A 275 -6.03 -1.63 -0.22
C ASP A 275 -6.41 -1.08 1.16
N TRP A 276 -7.49 -0.31 1.26
CA TRP A 276 -7.99 0.16 2.56
C TRP A 276 -8.37 -1.01 3.46
N ILE A 277 -9.06 -2.03 2.93
CA ILE A 277 -9.46 -3.22 3.68
C ILE A 277 -8.21 -3.94 4.20
N VAL A 278 -7.27 -4.26 3.30
CA VAL A 278 -6.05 -5.02 3.65
C VAL A 278 -5.16 -4.25 4.61
N ASN A 279 -4.98 -2.94 4.41
CA ASN A 279 -4.14 -2.12 5.28
C ASN A 279 -4.76 -1.92 6.66
N THR A 280 -6.08 -1.77 6.75
CA THR A 280 -6.78 -1.68 8.05
C THR A 280 -6.64 -2.99 8.83
N VAL A 281 -6.83 -4.13 8.14
CA VAL A 281 -6.66 -5.47 8.73
C VAL A 281 -5.22 -5.70 9.21
N ARG A 282 -4.21 -5.19 8.50
CA ARG A 282 -2.78 -5.30 8.87
C ARG A 282 -2.37 -4.38 10.01
N ALA A 283 -2.88 -3.15 10.03
CA ALA A 283 -2.51 -2.13 11.01
C ALA A 283 -3.16 -2.34 12.38
N ALA A 284 -4.27 -3.07 12.44
CA ALA A 284 -4.95 -3.35 13.69
C ALA A 284 -4.12 -4.30 14.58
N PRO A 285 -3.89 -3.92 15.86
CA PRO A 285 -3.03 -4.69 16.74
C PRO A 285 -3.61 -6.09 16.99
N SER A 286 -2.88 -7.13 16.57
CA SER A 286 -3.24 -8.51 16.89
C SER A 286 -2.93 -8.79 18.37
N THR A 287 -3.98 -8.97 19.19
CA THR A 287 -3.85 -9.55 20.54
C THR A 287 -3.53 -11.04 20.45
N GLU A 288 -2.36 -11.39 19.95
CA GLU A 288 -1.73 -12.68 20.21
C GLU A 288 -0.44 -12.46 20.98
N VAL A 289 -0.45 -12.96 22.21
CA VAL A 289 0.72 -13.04 23.07
C VAL A 289 1.70 -14.04 22.44
N LEU A 290 2.60 -13.54 21.59
CA LEU A 290 3.76 -14.29 21.11
C LEU A 290 5.02 -13.80 21.85
N ALA A 291 5.23 -14.40 23.02
CA ALA A 291 6.59 -14.61 23.49
C ALA A 291 7.28 -15.59 22.52
N VAL A 292 8.42 -15.21 21.93
CA VAL A 292 9.65 -16.00 21.73
C VAL A 292 10.68 -15.20 20.91
N ILE A 293 11.69 -14.70 21.61
CA ILE A 293 13.15 -14.92 21.41
C ILE A 293 13.68 -15.01 19.97
N SER A 294 14.47 -14.00 19.58
CA SER A 294 15.80 -14.05 18.89
C SER A 294 16.07 -12.67 18.29
N LEU A 295 17.21 -11.99 18.34
CA LEU A 295 18.57 -12.15 18.88
C LEU A 295 19.12 -10.70 19.00
N PRO A 296 20.12 -10.43 19.85
CA PRO A 296 20.58 -9.07 20.09
C PRO A 296 21.40 -8.56 18.89
N ILE A 297 20.98 -7.44 18.31
CA ILE A 297 21.91 -6.50 17.66
C ILE A 297 22.23 -5.44 18.71
N GLU A 298 22.94 -5.86 19.75
CA GLU A 298 23.72 -4.97 20.60
C GLU A 298 25.10 -4.86 19.96
N HIS A 299 25.25 -3.85 19.09
CA HIS A 299 26.46 -3.03 18.97
C HIS A 299 26.22 -1.95 17.93
N CYS A 300 25.70 -0.81 18.40
CA CYS A 300 26.28 0.51 18.17
C CYS A 300 25.54 1.53 19.05
N LEU A 301 25.49 1.31 20.37
CA LEU A 301 25.36 2.41 21.34
C LEU A 301 26.21 2.03 22.54
N ASN A 302 27.34 2.72 22.67
CA ASN A 302 28.15 2.72 23.87
C ASN A 302 27.38 3.50 24.95
N PRO A 303 27.05 2.93 26.12
CA PRO A 303 26.24 3.60 27.13
C PRO A 303 27.03 4.54 28.06
N ASP A 304 28.28 4.85 27.73
CA ASP A 304 29.11 5.82 28.46
C ASP A 304 29.44 7.04 27.58
N ASP A 305 28.44 7.87 27.27
CA ASP A 305 28.70 9.29 27.06
C ASP A 305 27.62 10.11 27.75
N ASN A 306 28.00 10.67 28.90
CA ASN A 306 27.17 11.48 29.77
C ASN A 306 27.11 12.92 29.21
N ASN A 307 26.53 13.06 28.02
CA ASN A 307 26.43 14.35 27.34
C ASN A 307 24.95 14.69 27.06
N THR A 308 24.30 15.30 28.04
CA THR A 308 22.92 15.83 28.01
C THR A 308 22.84 17.14 27.21
N ALA A 309 23.39 17.17 26.01
CA ALA A 309 23.26 18.31 25.12
C ALA A 309 23.28 17.78 23.70
N ASN A 310 22.15 17.89 22.98
CA ASN A 310 22.02 17.94 21.52
C ASN A 310 20.58 17.56 21.11
N MET A 311 19.70 18.54 20.83
CA MET A 311 18.30 18.22 20.50
C MET A 311 17.63 19.27 19.60
N VAL A 312 17.27 19.01 18.33
CA VAL A 312 15.98 19.56 17.83
C VAL A 312 15.00 19.04 18.86
N VAL A 313 14.31 19.87 19.64
CA VAL A 313 13.91 19.56 21.04
C VAL A 313 13.61 18.04 21.19
N GLY A 314 14.31 17.32 22.07
CA GLY A 314 14.17 15.86 22.27
C GLY A 314 14.58 14.88 21.14
N GLY A 315 15.16 15.32 20.02
CA GLY A 315 15.60 14.49 18.88
C GLY A 315 17.08 14.09 18.89
N PHE A 316 17.46 13.12 18.04
CA PHE A 316 18.80 12.54 17.96
C PHE A 316 19.59 13.06 16.76
N GLN A 317 20.88 13.29 16.95
CA GLN A 317 21.78 13.59 15.84
C GLN A 317 22.01 12.38 14.96
N VAL A 318 21.98 12.56 13.63
CA VAL A 318 22.18 11.50 12.64
C VAL A 318 23.09 11.96 11.51
N ASN A 319 23.69 11.01 10.81
CA ASN A 319 24.35 11.30 9.55
C ASN A 319 23.33 11.43 8.41
N ILE A 320 23.73 12.13 7.35
CA ILE A 320 22.86 12.37 6.19
C ILE A 320 22.38 11.08 5.50
N GLU A 321 23.12 9.98 5.56
CA GLU A 321 22.71 8.70 4.97
C GLU A 321 21.46 8.10 5.64
N THR A 322 21.13 8.53 6.87
CA THR A 322 19.89 8.13 7.56
C THR A 322 18.66 8.82 6.98
N VAL A 323 18.82 10.06 6.51
CA VAL A 323 17.75 10.89 5.92
C VAL A 323 18.25 11.54 4.62
N PRO A 324 18.60 10.74 3.59
CA PRO A 324 19.31 11.22 2.41
C PRO A 324 18.48 12.16 1.52
N TYR A 325 17.20 12.34 1.86
CA TYR A 325 16.26 13.28 1.25
C TYR A 325 16.27 14.67 1.91
N GLN A 326 16.99 14.87 3.01
CA GLN A 326 17.04 16.16 3.68
C GLN A 326 17.82 17.19 2.84
N ALA A 327 17.21 18.37 2.65
CA ALA A 327 17.87 19.53 2.07
C ALA A 327 17.93 20.68 3.09
N ALA A 328 18.95 21.53 2.93
CA ALA A 328 19.10 22.81 3.61
C ALA A 328 18.99 23.96 2.60
N ILE A 329 18.25 25.00 2.95
CA ILE A 329 18.00 26.18 2.13
C ILE A 329 18.67 27.37 2.78
N PHE A 330 19.62 27.95 2.07
CA PHE A 330 20.33 29.16 2.46
C PHE A 330 19.76 30.37 1.74
N TYR A 331 19.66 31.50 2.44
CA TYR A 331 19.36 32.81 1.87
C TYR A 331 20.44 33.80 2.28
N ALA A 332 21.02 34.51 1.32
CA ALA A 332 22.10 35.47 1.55
C ALA A 332 23.31 34.91 2.33
N GLY A 333 23.50 33.58 2.32
CA GLY A 333 24.62 32.89 2.97
C GLY A 333 24.31 32.29 4.34
N GLU A 334 23.14 32.57 4.92
CA GLU A 334 22.69 32.04 6.22
C GLU A 334 21.65 30.92 6.01
N LEU A 335 21.64 29.91 6.90
CA LEU A 335 20.65 28.84 6.85
C LEU A 335 19.28 29.43 7.20
N LEU A 336 18.33 29.29 6.28
CA LEU A 336 17.00 29.85 6.45
C LEU A 336 15.99 28.76 6.84
N CYS A 337 16.01 27.65 6.11
CA CYS A 337 14.96 26.63 6.15
C CYS A 337 15.47 25.25 5.77
N GLY A 338 14.63 24.24 6.03
CA GLY A 338 14.76 22.89 5.50
C GLY A 338 14.04 22.68 4.16
N GLY A 339 14.24 21.50 3.59
CA GLY A 339 13.57 21.04 2.39
C GLY A 339 13.66 19.52 2.24
N SER A 340 12.90 18.99 1.28
CA SER A 340 12.87 17.56 0.93
C SER A 340 13.24 17.37 -0.54
N ILE A 341 14.19 16.51 -0.84
CA ILE A 341 14.53 16.13 -2.22
C ILE A 341 13.40 15.24 -2.75
N ILE A 342 12.67 15.71 -3.76
CA ILE A 342 11.55 14.97 -4.36
C ILE A 342 11.83 14.53 -5.81
N GLY A 343 12.97 14.95 -6.37
CA GLY A 343 13.39 14.61 -7.71
C GLY A 343 14.81 15.10 -8.01
N LEU A 344 15.33 14.79 -9.20
CA LEU A 344 16.73 15.09 -9.56
C LEU A 344 17.04 16.60 -9.61
N HIS A 345 16.02 17.44 -9.80
CA HIS A 345 16.15 18.89 -9.86
C HIS A 345 15.24 19.61 -8.87
N TRP A 346 14.61 18.87 -7.94
CA TRP A 346 13.44 19.37 -7.24
C TRP A 346 13.58 19.17 -5.74
N VAL A 347 13.49 20.28 -5.02
CA VAL A 347 13.33 20.31 -3.57
C VAL A 347 11.96 20.89 -3.23
N LEU A 348 11.21 20.20 -2.37
CA LEU A 348 9.96 20.68 -1.81
C LEU A 348 10.25 21.39 -0.47
N THR A 349 9.64 22.55 -0.26
CA THR A 349 9.79 23.36 0.95
C THR A 349 8.52 24.18 1.20
N SER A 350 8.52 25.03 2.21
CA SER A 350 7.43 25.98 2.45
C SER A 350 7.61 27.26 1.63
N TYR A 351 6.49 27.92 1.27
CA TYR A 351 6.54 29.14 0.47
C TYR A 351 7.20 30.30 1.22
N HIS A 352 6.99 30.43 2.52
CA HIS A 352 7.58 31.51 3.31
C HIS A 352 9.11 31.49 3.26
N CYS A 353 9.73 30.31 3.10
CA CYS A 353 11.17 30.16 2.92
C CYS A 353 11.69 30.75 1.60
N VAL A 354 10.85 30.87 0.57
CA VAL A 354 11.26 31.32 -0.79
C VAL A 354 10.49 32.56 -1.29
N SER A 355 9.84 33.26 -0.36
CA SER A 355 8.90 34.34 -0.67
C SER A 355 9.50 35.59 -1.32
N THR A 356 10.82 35.78 -1.28
CA THR A 356 11.52 36.94 -1.88
C THR A 356 11.71 36.81 -3.41
N ARG A 357 11.60 35.59 -3.95
CA ARG A 357 11.59 35.26 -5.40
C ARG A 357 12.82 35.70 -6.20
N ILE A 358 14.01 35.79 -5.58
CA ILE A 358 15.26 36.05 -6.31
C ILE A 358 16.15 34.80 -6.24
N PRO A 359 16.11 33.89 -7.24
CA PRO A 359 16.84 32.62 -7.21
C PRO A 359 18.34 32.73 -6.90
N SER A 360 19.00 33.82 -7.34
CA SER A 360 20.44 34.03 -7.11
C SER A 360 20.82 34.27 -5.65
N ASP A 361 19.86 34.65 -4.81
CA ASP A 361 20.11 34.89 -3.37
C ASP A 361 20.03 33.59 -2.57
N TYR A 362 19.58 32.50 -3.21
CA TYR A 362 19.37 31.20 -2.59
C TYR A 362 20.43 30.18 -2.97
N GLY A 363 20.80 29.34 -2.00
CA GLY A 363 21.66 28.18 -2.20
C GLY A 363 21.06 26.95 -1.55
N ILE A 364 21.03 25.83 -2.27
CA ILE A 364 20.56 24.55 -1.76
C ILE A 364 21.75 23.66 -1.44
N VAL A 365 21.74 23.05 -0.25
CA VAL A 365 22.76 22.10 0.19
C VAL A 365 22.09 20.76 0.47
N VAL A 366 22.68 19.67 -0.05
CA VAL A 366 22.23 18.29 0.13
C VAL A 366 23.44 17.38 0.34
N GLY A 367 23.24 16.20 0.93
CA GLY A 367 24.30 15.19 1.01
C GLY A 367 25.34 15.42 2.11
N VAL A 368 25.06 16.26 3.09
CA VAL A 368 25.98 16.56 4.20
C VAL A 368 25.25 16.63 5.54
N THR A 369 25.92 16.20 6.61
CA THR A 369 25.43 16.26 8.00
C THR A 369 25.54 17.67 8.59
N ASN A 370 26.52 18.46 8.14
CA ASN A 370 26.69 19.86 8.51
C ASN A 370 26.68 20.75 7.24
N PRO A 371 25.56 21.42 6.94
CA PRO A 371 25.42 22.16 5.69
C PRO A 371 26.21 23.46 5.65
N GLU A 372 26.57 24.03 6.80
CA GLU A 372 27.40 25.24 6.86
C GLU A 372 28.88 24.96 6.58
N ALA A 373 29.40 23.86 7.13
CA ALA A 373 30.84 23.53 7.04
C ALA A 373 31.21 22.78 5.75
N ASP A 374 30.38 21.82 5.34
CA ASP A 374 30.75 20.82 4.33
C ASP A 374 29.94 20.95 3.03
N GLY A 375 28.93 21.84 3.03
CA GLY A 375 27.94 21.96 1.97
C GLY A 375 28.42 22.73 0.74
N ARG A 376 28.38 22.09 -0.44
CA ARG A 376 28.43 22.82 -1.71
C ARG A 376 27.06 23.40 -2.03
N ARG A 377 26.99 24.73 -2.16
CA ARG A 377 25.75 25.43 -2.56
C ARG A 377 25.42 25.18 -4.04
N ILE A 378 24.28 24.54 -4.26
CA ILE A 378 23.64 24.34 -5.55
C ILE A 378 22.77 25.57 -5.83
N GLN A 379 22.88 26.11 -7.04
CA GLN A 379 22.16 27.32 -7.43
C GLN A 379 20.71 27.01 -7.78
N VAL A 380 19.81 27.91 -7.40
CA VAL A 380 18.40 27.82 -7.75
C VAL A 380 18.19 28.41 -9.14
N GLU A 381 17.44 27.69 -9.97
CA GLU A 381 16.97 28.16 -11.27
C GLU A 381 15.67 28.95 -11.14
N ASP A 382 14.69 28.40 -10.40
CA ASP A 382 13.35 28.99 -10.29
C ASP A 382 12.60 28.52 -9.03
N PHE A 383 11.55 29.25 -8.66
CA PHE A 383 10.60 28.91 -7.61
C PHE A 383 9.20 28.74 -8.16
N ILE A 384 8.56 27.65 -7.79
CA ILE A 384 7.27 27.21 -8.31
C ILE A 384 6.33 27.05 -7.12
N PHE A 385 5.29 27.87 -7.01
CA PHE A 385 4.32 27.80 -5.91
C PHE A 385 2.92 28.17 -6.38
N PRO A 386 1.88 27.80 -5.62
CA PRO A 386 0.49 28.04 -6.01
C PRO A 386 0.18 29.54 -6.08
N ALA A 387 -0.49 30.00 -7.14
CA ALA A 387 -0.91 31.41 -7.21
C ALA A 387 -1.82 31.82 -6.04
N VAL A 388 -2.62 30.88 -5.51
CA VAL A 388 -3.49 31.10 -4.36
C VAL A 388 -2.71 31.47 -3.09
N THR A 389 -1.43 31.07 -2.98
CA THR A 389 -0.58 31.34 -1.81
C THR A 389 -0.36 32.82 -1.56
N GLU A 390 -0.43 33.66 -2.61
CA GLU A 390 -0.35 35.13 -2.44
C GLU A 390 -1.55 35.71 -1.69
N SER A 391 -2.75 35.19 -1.96
CA SER A 391 -3.98 35.58 -1.27
C SER A 391 -4.19 34.87 0.06
N ASP A 392 -3.49 33.74 0.24
CA ASP A 392 -3.84 32.76 1.25
C ASP A 392 -2.61 32.02 1.77
N LYS A 393 -2.04 32.60 2.82
CA LYS A 393 -0.79 32.14 3.45
C LYS A 393 -0.88 30.76 4.08
N THR A 394 -2.03 30.11 4.06
CA THR A 394 -2.17 28.74 4.53
C THR A 394 -1.78 27.70 3.46
N TYR A 395 -1.66 28.10 2.19
CA TYR A 395 -1.07 27.30 1.11
C TYR A 395 0.44 27.50 1.07
N ASP A 396 1.12 27.27 2.19
CA ASP A 396 2.50 27.66 2.38
C ASP A 396 3.51 26.63 1.83
N ILE A 397 3.37 26.24 0.56
CA ILE A 397 4.23 25.24 -0.09
C ILE A 397 4.90 25.81 -1.34
N ALA A 398 6.14 25.40 -1.60
CA ALA A 398 6.87 25.77 -2.80
C ALA A 398 7.82 24.66 -3.27
N LEU A 399 8.05 24.64 -4.56
CA LEU A 399 9.03 23.83 -5.26
C LEU A 399 10.21 24.72 -5.65
N VAL A 400 11.42 24.22 -5.37
CA VAL A 400 12.67 24.83 -5.79
C VAL A 400 13.23 24.03 -6.95
N LYS A 401 13.41 24.67 -8.10
CA LYS A 401 14.07 24.09 -9.27
C LYS A 401 15.57 24.33 -9.19
N LEU A 402 16.37 23.29 -9.25
CA LEU A 402 17.83 23.36 -9.25
C LEU A 402 18.37 23.50 -10.67
N ASN A 403 19.35 24.37 -10.85
CA ASN A 403 19.97 24.60 -12.16
C ASN A 403 20.86 23.43 -12.66
N GLN A 404 21.09 22.42 -11.82
CA GLN A 404 21.85 21.22 -12.12
C GLN A 404 21.20 20.00 -11.46
N SER A 405 21.40 18.82 -12.06
CA SER A 405 20.87 17.57 -11.50
C SER A 405 21.64 17.17 -10.25
N LEU A 406 20.92 16.67 -9.25
CA LEU A 406 21.49 15.97 -8.12
C LEU A 406 22.07 14.63 -8.56
N LEU A 407 23.20 14.25 -7.97
CA LEU A 407 23.79 12.93 -8.14
C LEU A 407 23.32 12.05 -6.99
N TYR A 408 22.50 11.06 -7.29
CA TYR A 408 22.01 10.15 -6.25
C TYR A 408 23.09 9.16 -5.80
N GLY A 409 23.06 8.86 -4.51
CA GLY A 409 23.99 7.99 -3.81
C GLY A 409 23.49 7.69 -2.40
N GLU A 410 24.36 7.18 -1.53
CA GLU A 410 23.97 6.85 -0.14
C GLU A 410 23.56 8.10 0.67
N ALA A 411 24.21 9.24 0.42
CA ALA A 411 23.94 10.50 1.11
C ALA A 411 22.88 11.40 0.44
N VAL A 412 22.48 11.11 -0.81
CA VAL A 412 21.55 11.96 -1.58
C VAL A 412 20.54 11.06 -2.30
N GLN A 413 19.28 11.08 -1.86
CA GLN A 413 18.19 10.31 -2.47
C GLN A 413 16.90 11.12 -2.43
N CYS A 414 16.00 10.91 -3.39
CA CYS A 414 14.65 11.46 -3.27
C CYS A 414 13.80 10.67 -2.28
N ILE A 415 12.83 11.34 -1.66
CA ILE A 415 11.77 10.69 -0.89
C ILE A 415 10.51 10.55 -1.76
N PRO A 416 9.86 9.37 -1.79
CA PRO A 416 8.56 9.23 -2.45
C PRO A 416 7.51 10.08 -1.72
N LEU A 417 6.60 10.69 -2.48
CA LEU A 417 5.47 11.42 -1.92
C LEU A 417 4.43 10.43 -1.39
N LEU A 418 3.87 10.71 -0.22
CA LEU A 418 2.75 9.95 0.29
C LEU A 418 1.51 10.25 -0.58
N SER A 419 0.84 9.20 -1.02
CA SER A 419 -0.28 9.33 -1.95
C SER A 419 -1.51 9.90 -1.26
N ALA A 420 -2.36 10.61 -2.01
CA ALA A 420 -3.67 11.09 -1.52
C ALA A 420 -4.58 9.94 -1.04
N TYR A 421 -4.26 8.70 -1.40
CA TYR A 421 -4.97 7.48 -1.04
C TYR A 421 -4.43 6.80 0.24
N ASP A 422 -3.27 7.23 0.74
CA ASP A 422 -2.65 6.66 1.95
C ASP A 422 -3.17 7.41 3.18
N ALA A 423 -3.99 6.75 4.01
CA ALA A 423 -4.51 7.34 5.23
C ALA A 423 -3.40 7.56 6.27
N ILE A 424 -3.17 8.82 6.65
CA ILE A 424 -2.39 9.19 7.84
C ILE A 424 -3.36 9.23 9.04
N GLY A 425 -3.50 8.11 9.75
CA GLY A 425 -4.33 8.03 10.95
C GLY A 425 -3.64 8.63 12.19
N PRO A 426 -4.38 9.22 13.15
CA PRO A 426 -3.84 9.59 14.45
C PRO A 426 -3.18 8.41 15.18
N GLY A 427 -2.13 8.68 15.94
CA GLY A 427 -1.31 7.69 16.65
C GLY A 427 -0.23 7.03 15.79
N LYS A 428 -0.20 7.26 14.46
CA LYS A 428 0.92 6.79 13.63
C LYS A 428 2.22 7.50 14.03
N PRO A 429 3.35 6.76 14.13
CA PRO A 429 4.65 7.38 14.28
C PRO A 429 5.00 8.18 13.02
N ALA A 430 5.54 9.36 13.21
CA ALA A 430 6.05 10.21 12.14
C ALA A 430 7.45 10.70 12.49
N TYR A 431 8.28 10.88 11.46
CA TYR A 431 9.66 11.29 11.61
C TYR A 431 9.84 12.67 11.02
N ILE A 432 10.44 13.57 11.79
CA ILE A 432 10.86 14.90 11.32
C ILE A 432 12.37 14.96 11.32
N SER A 433 12.94 15.65 10.34
CA SER A 433 14.38 15.90 10.30
C SER A 433 14.69 17.31 9.83
N GLY A 434 15.82 17.84 10.27
CA GLY A 434 16.21 19.21 9.95
C GLY A 434 17.50 19.65 10.62
N PHE A 435 17.83 20.92 10.37
CA PHE A 435 19.05 21.61 10.81
C PHE A 435 18.74 22.80 11.72
N GLY A 436 17.46 22.95 12.09
CA GLY A 436 16.97 24.05 12.90
C GLY A 436 17.50 24.04 14.33
N PHE A 437 17.08 25.06 15.07
CA PHE A 437 17.49 25.27 16.44
C PHE A 437 16.97 24.20 17.37
N THR A 438 17.61 24.14 18.54
CA THR A 438 17.30 23.19 19.60
C THR A 438 16.42 23.76 20.70
N GLU A 439 16.25 25.07 20.66
CA GLU A 439 15.54 25.91 21.61
C GLU A 439 15.29 27.26 20.94
N ASP A 440 14.34 28.02 21.45
CA ASP A 440 13.98 29.32 20.88
C ASP A 440 15.19 30.27 20.82
N GLY A 441 15.62 30.62 19.61
CA GLY A 441 16.78 31.50 19.37
C GLY A 441 18.15 30.88 19.68
N GLY A 442 18.24 29.55 19.75
CA GLY A 442 19.50 28.82 19.91
C GLY A 442 20.41 28.87 18.66
N PRO A 443 21.63 28.29 18.73
CA PRO A 443 22.53 28.22 17.59
C PRO A 443 22.09 27.18 16.55
N GLU A 444 22.46 27.37 15.28
CA GLU A 444 22.26 26.39 14.20
C GLU A 444 22.96 25.06 14.52
N THR A 445 22.33 23.93 14.18
CA THR A 445 22.86 22.62 14.59
C THR A 445 23.06 21.64 13.44
N GLN A 446 23.88 20.63 13.71
CA GLN A 446 24.05 19.46 12.85
C GLN A 446 22.72 18.74 12.66
N LEU A 447 22.60 17.98 11.58
CA LEU A 447 21.39 17.25 11.22
C LEU A 447 20.83 16.39 12.36
N LYS A 448 19.54 16.54 12.64
CA LYS A 448 18.81 15.74 13.61
C LYS A 448 17.56 15.13 13.03
N ILE A 449 17.12 14.05 13.67
CA ILE A 449 15.85 13.39 13.44
C ILE A 449 15.11 13.24 14.77
N ALA A 450 13.80 13.39 14.75
CA ALA A 450 12.95 13.13 15.90
C ALA A 450 11.73 12.30 15.49
N THR A 451 11.25 11.49 16.44
CA THR A 451 10.02 10.72 16.27
C THR A 451 8.91 11.40 17.04
N ILE A 452 7.84 11.74 16.34
CA ILE A 452 6.60 12.31 16.89
C ILE A 452 5.43 11.41 16.50
N GLN A 453 4.22 11.82 16.88
CA GLN A 453 3.00 11.12 16.50
C GLN A 453 2.10 12.02 15.68
N VAL A 454 1.41 11.43 14.71
CA VAL A 454 0.27 12.09 14.05
C VAL A 454 -0.84 12.23 15.08
N LEU A 455 -1.39 13.43 15.20
CA LEU A 455 -2.45 13.74 16.14
C LEU A 455 -3.78 13.99 15.39
N PRO A 456 -4.93 13.82 16.06
CA PRO A 456 -6.20 14.28 15.52
C PRO A 456 -6.12 15.77 15.17
N TRP A 457 -6.68 16.16 14.02
CA TRP A 457 -6.70 17.57 13.59
C TRP A 457 -7.29 18.50 14.65
N GLN A 458 -8.31 18.02 15.39
CA GLN A 458 -8.97 18.74 16.48
C GLN A 458 -7.97 19.20 17.55
N THR A 459 -6.92 18.42 17.81
CA THR A 459 -5.90 18.77 18.81
C THR A 459 -5.16 20.06 18.43
N CYS A 460 -4.77 20.22 17.18
CA CYS A 460 -4.19 21.47 16.69
C CYS A 460 -5.22 22.58 16.59
N GLN A 461 -6.48 22.27 16.26
CA GLN A 461 -7.55 23.28 16.21
C GLN A 461 -7.81 23.92 17.58
N GLU A 462 -7.77 23.12 18.65
CA GLU A 462 -7.90 23.61 20.03
C GLU A 462 -6.68 24.44 20.46
N ALA A 463 -5.47 24.00 20.10
CA ALA A 463 -4.23 24.70 20.40
C ALA A 463 -4.07 26.02 19.61
N TYR A 464 -4.59 26.09 18.38
CA TYR A 464 -4.46 27.22 17.45
C TYR A 464 -5.81 27.66 16.87
N PRO A 465 -6.66 28.38 17.65
CA PRO A 465 -8.03 28.71 17.25
C PRO A 465 -8.16 29.57 15.98
N THR A 466 -7.09 30.26 15.59
CA THR A 466 -7.08 31.21 14.48
C THR A 466 -6.77 30.59 13.11
N LEU A 467 -6.36 29.32 13.05
CA LEU A 467 -5.97 28.66 11.80
C LEU A 467 -6.86 27.45 11.48
N MET A 468 -7.79 27.64 10.54
CA MET A 468 -8.95 26.76 10.35
C MET A 468 -8.99 26.09 8.97
N ARG A 469 -8.10 25.11 8.70
CA ARG A 469 -8.11 24.41 7.39
C ARG A 469 -7.75 22.93 7.44
N LYS A 470 -8.61 22.11 6.82
CA LYS A 470 -8.59 20.64 6.84
C LYS A 470 -7.45 19.97 6.03
N TYR A 471 -6.60 20.73 5.36
CA TYR A 471 -5.44 20.21 4.59
C TYR A 471 -4.11 20.40 5.32
N LEU A 472 -4.15 20.78 6.59
CA LEU A 472 -3.01 20.77 7.49
C LEU A 472 -2.98 19.44 8.25
N LEU A 473 -1.77 18.95 8.55
CA LEU A 473 -1.54 17.81 9.41
C LEU A 473 -1.13 18.31 10.79
N CYS A 474 -1.69 17.67 11.82
CA CYS A 474 -1.31 17.86 13.20
C CYS A 474 -0.38 16.72 13.61
N ALA A 475 0.82 17.03 14.10
CA ALA A 475 1.73 16.03 14.62
C ALA A 475 2.62 16.60 15.72
N GLY A 476 2.94 15.80 16.72
CA GLY A 476 3.75 16.25 17.86
C GLY A 476 3.48 15.40 19.10
N LEU A 477 4.12 15.77 20.19
CA LEU A 477 3.85 15.21 21.52
C LEU A 477 3.18 16.29 22.37
N MET A 478 2.03 15.98 22.96
CA MET A 478 1.27 16.96 23.76
C MET A 478 1.99 17.37 25.04
N GLU A 479 2.89 16.52 25.54
CA GLU A 479 3.79 16.83 26.65
C GLU A 479 4.87 17.86 26.27
N GLY A 480 4.98 18.22 24.98
CA GLY A 480 6.03 19.06 24.44
C GLY A 480 7.34 18.29 24.29
N GLN A 481 8.45 19.00 24.44
CA GLN A 481 9.82 18.47 24.42
C GLN A 481 10.30 17.85 23.10
N VAL A 482 9.42 17.44 22.19
CA VAL A 482 9.79 16.95 20.85
C VAL A 482 8.97 17.60 19.75
N ASP A 483 9.62 18.45 18.94
CA ASP A 483 9.02 19.06 17.76
C ASP A 483 10.06 19.74 16.86
N ALA A 484 9.64 20.18 15.68
CA ALA A 484 10.40 21.06 14.80
C ALA A 484 10.55 22.47 15.41
N CYS A 485 11.63 23.17 15.07
CA CYS A 485 11.97 24.47 15.62
C CYS A 485 12.37 25.46 14.50
N GLN A 486 12.82 26.67 14.85
CA GLN A 486 13.21 27.66 13.85
C GLN A 486 14.36 27.13 12.99
N GLY A 487 14.25 27.29 11.67
CA GLY A 487 15.19 26.70 10.70
C GLY A 487 14.75 25.33 10.15
N ASP A 488 13.80 24.64 10.78
CA ASP A 488 13.23 23.39 10.27
C ASP A 488 12.05 23.60 9.32
N SER A 489 11.54 24.83 9.21
CA SER A 489 10.48 25.21 8.26
C SER A 489 10.78 24.69 6.86
N GLY A 490 9.77 24.11 6.19
CA GLY A 490 9.97 23.49 4.88
C GLY A 490 10.58 22.09 4.91
N GLY A 491 11.05 21.63 6.06
CA GLY A 491 11.61 20.29 6.27
C GLY A 491 10.56 19.17 6.19
N PRO A 492 11.02 17.92 6.07
CA PRO A 492 10.17 16.75 5.89
C PRO A 492 9.45 16.32 7.18
N LEU A 493 8.18 15.96 7.04
CA LEU A 493 7.46 15.04 7.93
C LEU A 493 7.24 13.72 7.16
N VAL A 494 7.80 12.63 7.67
CA VAL A 494 7.83 11.32 7.01
C VAL A 494 6.97 10.32 7.77
N VAL A 495 6.10 9.62 7.06
CA VAL A 495 5.26 8.53 7.58
C VAL A 495 5.43 7.35 6.63
N ASP A 496 5.70 6.17 7.18
CA ASP A 496 5.87 4.93 6.41
C ASP A 496 6.93 5.03 5.27
N GLY A 497 7.97 5.84 5.50
CA GLY A 497 9.06 6.07 4.52
C GLY A 497 8.70 7.00 3.36
N GLN A 498 7.52 7.63 3.40
CA GLN A 498 7.04 8.57 2.39
C GLN A 498 6.84 9.97 2.98
N LEU A 499 7.01 11.00 2.15
CA LEU A 499 6.82 12.39 2.55
C LEU A 499 5.33 12.70 2.75
N ALA A 500 4.94 12.80 4.00
CA ALA A 500 3.56 13.00 4.44
C ALA A 500 3.23 14.49 4.62
N GLY A 501 4.22 15.28 5.05
CA GLY A 501 4.02 16.71 5.27
C GLY A 501 5.28 17.54 5.13
N VAL A 502 5.07 18.86 5.13
CA VAL A 502 6.12 19.90 5.12
C VAL A 502 5.95 20.75 6.38
N VAL A 503 7.02 20.95 7.15
CA VAL A 503 6.98 21.77 8.38
C VAL A 503 6.46 23.18 8.05
N PHE A 504 5.39 23.61 8.75
CA PHE A 504 4.74 24.89 8.49
C PHE A 504 4.89 25.88 9.65
N PHE A 505 4.31 25.60 10.81
CA PHE A 505 4.46 26.45 11.99
C PHE A 505 4.16 25.69 13.29
N GLY A 506 4.56 26.29 14.41
CA GLY A 506 4.23 25.87 15.77
C GLY A 506 4.37 27.07 16.70
N LYS A 507 4.13 26.87 17.99
CA LYS A 507 4.41 27.87 19.03
C LYS A 507 5.61 27.41 19.87
N GLY A 508 6.61 28.29 19.96
CA GLY A 508 7.88 27.95 20.58
C GLY A 508 8.55 26.76 19.87
N CYS A 509 9.50 26.14 20.55
CA CYS A 509 10.08 24.88 20.13
C CYS A 509 9.62 23.78 21.09
N ALA A 510 8.62 23.01 20.65
CA ALA A 510 7.97 21.94 21.41
C ALA A 510 7.33 22.38 22.74
N ASP A 511 6.59 23.50 22.72
CA ASP A 511 5.79 23.94 23.88
C ASP A 511 4.73 22.88 24.25
N PRO A 512 4.56 22.57 25.55
CA PRO A 512 3.48 21.69 25.98
C PRO A 512 2.11 22.17 25.50
N ASN A 513 1.29 21.22 25.04
CA ASN A 513 -0.04 21.42 24.45
C ASN A 513 -0.09 22.21 23.14
N HIS A 514 1.05 22.49 22.50
CA HIS A 514 1.12 23.22 21.24
C HIS A 514 1.88 22.38 20.19
N PRO A 515 1.25 21.32 19.65
CA PRO A 515 1.90 20.45 18.67
C PRO A 515 2.23 21.19 17.38
N GLY A 516 3.17 20.65 16.62
CA GLY A 516 3.56 21.15 15.31
C GLY A 516 2.46 21.00 14.26
N VAL A 517 2.41 21.96 13.36
CA VAL A 517 1.49 21.97 12.21
C VAL A 517 2.30 21.87 10.93
N TYR A 518 1.83 20.99 10.04
CA TYR A 518 2.50 20.64 8.81
C TYR A 518 1.53 20.81 7.63
N ILE A 519 2.02 21.19 6.46
CA ILE A 519 1.21 21.17 5.24
C ILE A 519 1.12 19.71 4.78
N SER A 520 -0.10 19.21 4.56
CA SER A 520 -0.31 17.85 4.09
C SER A 520 0.10 17.70 2.63
N VAL A 521 1.15 16.92 2.33
CA VAL A 521 1.50 16.55 0.96
C VAL A 521 0.35 15.83 0.23
N PRO A 522 -0.32 14.80 0.81
CA PRO A 522 -1.42 14.12 0.14
C PRO A 522 -2.66 15.00 -0.06
N ASN A 523 -3.05 15.81 0.93
CA ASN A 523 -4.26 16.64 0.82
C ASN A 523 -4.08 17.87 -0.07
N MET A 524 -2.84 18.23 -0.42
CA MET A 524 -2.58 19.28 -1.40
C MET A 524 -2.89 18.82 -2.84
N GLY A 525 -3.02 17.51 -3.11
CA GLY A 525 -3.61 16.97 -4.33
C GLY A 525 -5.12 17.26 -4.48
N VAL A 526 -5.80 17.66 -3.40
CA VAL A 526 -7.25 17.93 -3.33
C VAL A 526 -7.61 19.38 -3.66
N VAL A 527 -6.62 20.26 -3.86
CA VAL A 527 -6.81 21.63 -4.40
C VAL A 527 -7.03 21.58 -5.93
N ARG A 528 -7.95 20.72 -6.37
CA ARG A 528 -8.37 20.57 -7.78
C ARG A 528 -9.16 21.76 -8.31
N GLN A 529 -9.56 22.72 -7.46
CA GLN A 529 -10.44 23.83 -7.86
C GLN A 529 -9.72 25.15 -8.22
N ALA A 530 -8.39 25.26 -8.10
CA ALA A 530 -7.69 26.52 -8.39
C ALA A 530 -6.90 26.54 -9.71
N GLY A 531 -7.06 25.54 -10.59
CA GLY A 531 -6.58 25.55 -11.99
C GLY A 531 -5.06 25.52 -12.24
N LEU A 532 -4.23 26.13 -11.38
CA LEU A 532 -2.78 26.21 -11.54
C LEU A 532 -2.02 25.10 -10.81
N LEU A 533 -2.54 24.56 -9.70
CA LEU A 533 -1.82 23.54 -8.93
C LEU A 533 -1.69 22.20 -9.66
N VAL A 534 -2.72 21.85 -10.45
CA VAL A 534 -2.74 20.65 -11.30
C VAL A 534 -1.65 20.75 -12.36
N VAL A 535 -1.37 21.92 -12.93
CA VAL A 535 -0.27 22.07 -13.91
C VAL A 535 1.10 22.03 -13.23
N MET A 536 1.23 22.50 -11.99
CA MET A 536 2.51 22.57 -11.27
C MET A 536 2.91 21.20 -10.69
N LEU A 537 1.99 20.52 -10.00
CA LEU A 537 2.22 19.18 -9.49
C LEU A 537 2.04 18.12 -10.58
N ALA A 538 1.18 18.28 -11.59
CA ALA A 538 1.24 17.37 -12.74
C ALA A 538 2.48 17.63 -13.60
N ALA A 539 3.04 18.83 -13.73
CA ALA A 539 4.34 19.00 -14.41
C ALA A 539 5.49 18.34 -13.62
N VAL A 540 5.46 18.33 -12.28
CA VAL A 540 6.44 17.61 -11.45
C VAL A 540 6.16 16.10 -11.38
N VAL A 541 4.90 15.66 -11.31
CA VAL A 541 4.47 14.25 -11.35
C VAL A 541 4.62 13.66 -12.76
N LEU A 542 4.53 14.47 -13.82
CA LEU A 542 4.85 14.11 -15.21
C LEU A 542 6.36 14.20 -15.51
N GLN A 543 7.18 14.90 -14.70
CA GLN A 543 8.62 15.01 -14.95
C GLN A 543 9.52 14.20 -14.02
N PHE A 544 9.18 13.92 -12.77
CA PHE A 544 9.98 13.05 -11.89
C PHE A 544 9.10 12.45 -10.79
N THR A 545 8.42 11.33 -11.06
CA THR A 545 8.21 10.36 -9.98
C THR A 545 9.60 9.96 -9.48
N CYS A 546 9.86 10.07 -8.17
CA CYS A 546 10.91 9.29 -7.54
C CYS A 546 10.61 7.84 -7.96
N ALA A 547 11.40 7.30 -8.88
CA ALA A 547 10.91 6.33 -9.86
C ALA A 547 10.08 5.19 -9.24
N GLN A 548 8.77 5.22 -9.49
CA GLN A 548 8.16 4.13 -10.26
C GLN A 548 7.87 4.66 -11.68
N LYS A 549 8.38 3.93 -12.69
CA LYS A 549 7.89 3.76 -14.09
C LYS A 549 6.84 4.79 -14.59
N LEU A 550 6.91 5.48 -15.73
CA LEU A 550 7.32 5.13 -17.12
C LEU A 550 7.19 6.36 -18.07
N LYS A 551 7.96 6.31 -19.19
CA LYS A 551 7.69 6.80 -20.56
C LYS A 551 7.65 8.32 -20.86
N ASP A 552 8.68 8.79 -21.58
CA ASP A 552 8.56 9.88 -22.56
C ASP A 552 9.27 9.61 -23.90
N LYS A 553 8.49 9.42 -24.98
CA LYS A 553 8.97 9.05 -26.33
C LYS A 553 10.10 9.96 -26.83
N ASP A 554 11.33 9.50 -26.68
CA ASP A 554 12.48 9.87 -27.49
C ASP A 554 12.95 8.60 -28.21
N TRP A 555 12.85 8.61 -29.54
CA TRP A 555 13.13 7.44 -30.38
C TRP A 555 14.64 7.16 -30.55
N SER A 556 15.50 7.81 -29.75
CA SER A 556 16.93 7.53 -29.64
C SER A 556 17.32 6.68 -28.41
N ASN A 557 16.39 6.47 -27.46
CA ASN A 557 16.61 5.73 -26.22
C ASN A 557 15.72 4.49 -26.16
N MET A 558 16.26 3.31 -26.46
CA MET A 558 15.58 2.04 -26.18
C MET A 558 15.58 1.81 -24.66
N ILE A 559 14.39 1.80 -24.06
CA ILE A 559 14.06 2.09 -22.64
C ILE A 559 14.12 3.59 -22.32
N VAL A 560 13.14 4.28 -22.91
CA VAL A 560 12.73 5.64 -22.57
C VAL A 560 12.53 5.83 -21.05
N GLY A 561 13.20 6.84 -20.47
CA GLY A 561 13.15 7.15 -19.02
C GLY A 561 13.87 6.12 -18.14
N GLY A 562 14.54 5.14 -18.74
CA GLY A 562 15.40 4.20 -18.02
C GLY A 562 16.73 4.83 -17.62
N MET A 563 17.28 4.38 -16.49
CA MET A 563 18.63 4.76 -16.08
C MET A 563 19.67 3.96 -16.86
N LYS A 564 20.78 4.60 -17.22
CA LYS A 564 21.97 3.85 -17.67
C LYS A 564 22.43 2.97 -16.51
N VAL A 565 22.53 1.67 -16.78
CA VAL A 565 23.00 0.66 -15.82
C VAL A 565 24.25 0.02 -16.37
N GLU A 566 25.11 -0.49 -15.48
CA GLU A 566 26.19 -1.41 -15.88
C GLU A 566 25.59 -2.76 -16.27
N ILE A 567 26.23 -3.48 -17.21
CA ILE A 567 25.66 -4.72 -17.76
C ILE A 567 25.54 -5.82 -16.70
N GLU A 568 26.38 -5.80 -15.67
CA GLU A 568 26.35 -6.74 -14.54
C GLU A 568 25.10 -6.61 -13.67
N ALA A 569 24.41 -5.46 -13.70
CA ALA A 569 23.15 -5.27 -13.00
C ALA A 569 21.97 -5.93 -13.73
N VAL A 570 22.09 -6.13 -15.05
CA VAL A 570 21.06 -6.72 -15.93
C VAL A 570 21.67 -7.77 -16.86
N PRO A 571 22.35 -8.81 -16.33
CA PRO A 571 23.15 -9.73 -17.13
C PRO A 571 22.34 -10.65 -18.05
N TYR A 572 21.00 -10.64 -17.92
CA TYR A 572 20.05 -11.37 -18.75
C TYR A 572 19.56 -10.59 -19.97
N GLN A 573 19.98 -9.33 -20.13
CA GLN A 573 19.59 -8.49 -21.26
C GLN A 573 20.28 -8.93 -22.56
N ALA A 574 19.49 -9.10 -23.61
CA ALA A 574 19.96 -9.29 -24.98
C ALA A 574 19.33 -8.25 -25.92
N ALA A 575 20.04 -7.86 -26.96
CA ALA A 575 19.50 -7.03 -28.04
C ALA A 575 19.35 -7.86 -29.32
N LEU A 576 18.13 -7.96 -29.83
CA LEU A 576 17.85 -8.61 -31.12
C LEU A 576 18.28 -7.67 -32.25
N LEU A 577 19.17 -8.17 -33.09
CA LEU A 577 19.68 -7.49 -34.27
C LEU A 577 19.07 -8.10 -35.53
N PHE A 578 18.57 -7.25 -36.43
CA PHE A 578 18.26 -7.61 -37.80
C PHE A 578 19.17 -6.82 -38.74
N SER A 579 19.87 -7.50 -39.64
CA SER A 579 20.80 -6.83 -40.57
C SER A 579 21.80 -5.89 -39.88
N LYS A 580 22.22 -6.23 -38.64
CA LYS A 580 23.09 -5.46 -37.74
C LYS A 580 22.50 -4.19 -37.13
N SER A 581 21.22 -3.90 -37.36
CA SER A 581 20.49 -2.86 -36.64
C SER A 581 19.76 -3.47 -35.45
N VAL A 582 19.66 -2.75 -34.34
CA VAL A 582 18.86 -3.19 -33.19
C VAL A 582 17.39 -3.01 -33.52
N GLU A 583 16.63 -4.10 -33.47
CA GLU A 583 15.18 -4.08 -33.71
C GLU A 583 14.40 -4.17 -32.41
N CYS A 584 14.80 -5.09 -31.53
CA CYS A 584 14.07 -5.41 -30.31
C CYS A 584 15.01 -5.83 -29.17
N GLY A 585 14.44 -6.00 -27.98
CA GLY A 585 15.11 -6.66 -26.85
C GLY A 585 14.87 -8.18 -26.83
N GLY A 586 15.56 -8.85 -25.91
CA GLY A 586 15.30 -10.23 -25.54
C GLY A 586 15.84 -10.55 -24.15
N SER A 587 15.32 -11.62 -23.56
CA SER A 587 15.73 -12.10 -22.24
C SER A 587 16.40 -13.45 -22.36
N ILE A 588 17.61 -13.58 -21.82
CA ILE A 588 18.31 -14.86 -21.76
C ILE A 588 17.61 -15.75 -20.73
N ILE A 589 16.97 -16.83 -21.17
CA ILE A 589 16.25 -17.77 -20.29
C ILE A 589 16.95 -19.13 -20.20
N GLY A 590 18.05 -19.29 -20.91
CA GLY A 590 18.88 -20.48 -20.85
C GLY A 590 20.12 -20.34 -21.74
N PRO A 591 21.03 -21.33 -21.70
CA PRO A 591 22.32 -21.22 -22.37
C PRO A 591 22.20 -21.17 -23.90
N ARG A 592 21.07 -21.57 -24.48
CA ARG A 592 20.79 -21.51 -25.93
C ARG A 592 19.47 -20.86 -26.27
N TRP A 593 18.82 -20.23 -25.29
CA TRP A 593 17.42 -19.84 -25.39
C TRP A 593 17.26 -18.38 -24.98
N ILE A 594 16.75 -17.58 -25.91
CA ILE A 594 16.37 -16.20 -25.66
C ILE A 594 14.89 -16.04 -25.98
N LEU A 595 14.16 -15.40 -25.07
CA LEU A 595 12.76 -15.04 -25.26
C LEU A 595 12.66 -13.64 -25.86
N THR A 596 11.79 -13.45 -26.85
CA THR A 596 11.51 -12.15 -27.49
C THR A 596 10.04 -12.10 -27.97
N SER A 597 9.62 -11.00 -28.59
CA SER A 597 8.26 -10.84 -29.11
C SER A 597 8.12 -11.40 -30.53
N ARG A 598 6.93 -11.89 -30.88
CA ARG A 598 6.64 -12.45 -32.22
C ARG A 598 6.67 -11.35 -33.28
N HIS A 599 6.15 -10.16 -32.98
CA HIS A 599 6.14 -9.05 -33.95
C HIS A 599 7.56 -8.58 -34.34
N CYS A 600 8.57 -8.86 -33.52
CA CYS A 600 9.98 -8.56 -33.81
C CYS A 600 10.59 -9.46 -34.89
N ILE A 601 9.89 -10.55 -35.25
CA ILE A 601 10.40 -11.60 -36.15
C ILE A 601 9.47 -11.83 -37.35
N ASN A 602 8.72 -10.80 -37.77
CA ASN A 602 7.65 -10.79 -38.79
C ASN A 602 8.04 -11.35 -40.19
N GLN A 603 8.37 -12.65 -40.26
CA GLN A 603 8.56 -13.51 -41.43
C GLN A 603 9.87 -13.37 -42.24
N HIS A 604 10.97 -12.97 -41.61
CA HIS A 604 12.29 -13.00 -42.26
C HIS A 604 13.12 -14.20 -41.75
N GLU A 605 13.84 -14.88 -42.65
CA GLU A 605 14.59 -16.10 -42.34
C GLU A 605 15.57 -15.91 -41.15
N PRO A 606 15.73 -16.90 -40.25
CA PRO A 606 16.59 -16.81 -39.05
C PRO A 606 18.04 -16.36 -39.34
N VAL A 607 18.53 -16.61 -40.56
CA VAL A 607 19.89 -16.26 -41.01
C VAL A 607 20.22 -14.76 -40.88
N ASN A 608 19.21 -13.90 -40.93
CA ASN A 608 19.38 -12.44 -40.85
C ASN A 608 19.32 -11.89 -39.42
N TYR A 609 19.09 -12.76 -38.43
CA TYR A 609 18.95 -12.40 -37.03
C TYR A 609 20.13 -12.89 -36.18
N ALA A 610 20.51 -12.03 -35.24
CA ALA A 610 21.48 -12.35 -34.19
C ALA A 610 21.11 -11.62 -32.90
N PHE A 611 21.64 -12.08 -31.77
CA PHE A 611 21.55 -11.36 -30.51
C PHE A 611 22.92 -10.82 -30.10
N ALA A 612 22.97 -9.57 -29.64
CA ALA A 612 24.09 -9.03 -28.89
C ALA A 612 23.85 -9.21 -27.39
N VAL A 613 24.86 -9.70 -26.66
CA VAL A 613 24.80 -9.92 -25.21
C VAL A 613 26.07 -9.44 -24.52
N GLY A 614 25.98 -9.12 -23.22
CA GLY A 614 27.15 -8.85 -22.38
C GLY A 614 27.79 -7.47 -22.53
N SER A 615 27.07 -6.49 -23.08
CA SER A 615 27.50 -5.08 -23.09
C SER A 615 26.30 -4.13 -23.00
N THR A 616 26.53 -2.94 -22.44
CA THR A 616 25.59 -1.81 -22.44
C THR A 616 25.46 -1.14 -23.82
N ASP A 617 26.40 -1.41 -24.73
CA ASP A 617 26.39 -0.98 -26.12
C ASP A 617 26.18 -2.22 -27.01
N PRO A 618 25.01 -2.38 -27.68
CA PRO A 618 24.69 -3.58 -28.45
C PRO A 618 25.63 -3.81 -29.64
N TYR A 619 26.38 -2.78 -30.08
CA TYR A 619 27.38 -2.91 -31.15
C TYR A 619 28.75 -3.37 -30.64
N LYS A 620 28.95 -3.40 -29.32
CA LYS A 620 30.17 -3.88 -28.65
C LYS A 620 29.97 -5.21 -27.90
N GLY A 621 28.73 -5.67 -27.77
CA GLY A 621 28.40 -6.96 -27.17
C GLY A 621 28.82 -8.16 -28.04
N LYS A 622 28.83 -9.35 -27.42
CA LYS A 622 29.07 -10.60 -28.16
C LYS A 622 27.87 -10.90 -29.06
N ILE A 623 28.10 -11.03 -30.37
CA ILE A 623 27.07 -11.36 -31.35
C ILE A 623 26.91 -12.88 -31.49
N VAL A 624 25.68 -13.38 -31.37
CA VAL A 624 25.33 -14.80 -31.44
C VAL A 624 24.17 -15.01 -32.42
N LYS A 625 24.37 -15.84 -33.45
CA LYS A 625 23.37 -16.06 -34.51
C LYS A 625 22.17 -16.88 -34.02
N VAL A 626 21.00 -16.61 -34.60
CA VAL A 626 19.79 -17.39 -34.38
C VAL A 626 19.75 -18.61 -35.31
N GLU A 627 19.52 -19.79 -34.76
CA GLU A 627 19.32 -21.05 -35.50
C GLU A 627 17.87 -21.16 -35.98
N LYS A 628 16.91 -20.89 -35.08
CA LYS A 628 15.48 -21.06 -35.34
C LYS A 628 14.63 -20.26 -34.36
N PHE A 629 13.49 -19.77 -34.82
CA PHE A 629 12.43 -19.24 -33.96
C PHE A 629 11.29 -20.24 -33.80
N PHE A 630 10.70 -20.27 -32.61
CA PHE A 630 9.48 -21.01 -32.29
C PHE A 630 8.41 -19.99 -31.90
N VAL A 631 7.28 -20.02 -32.58
CA VAL A 631 6.12 -19.15 -32.35
C VAL A 631 4.89 -20.00 -32.08
N PRO A 632 3.94 -19.57 -31.23
CA PRO A 632 2.66 -20.24 -31.06
C PRO A 632 1.87 -20.33 -32.38
N PRO A 633 1.10 -21.41 -32.61
CA PRO A 633 0.37 -21.61 -33.88
C PRO A 633 -0.74 -20.57 -34.15
N GLU A 634 -0.87 -20.18 -35.42
CA GLU A 634 -1.59 -19.01 -35.98
C GLU A 634 -3.15 -19.11 -36.02
N SER A 635 -3.83 -19.79 -35.10
CA SER A 635 -5.27 -20.08 -35.30
C SER A 635 -6.25 -18.91 -35.03
N SER A 636 -5.79 -17.69 -34.80
CA SER A 636 -6.63 -16.50 -34.87
C SER A 636 -5.76 -15.27 -35.06
N ASN A 637 -6.25 -14.26 -35.79
CA ASN A 637 -5.69 -12.89 -35.89
C ASN A 637 -5.78 -12.16 -34.55
N ASP A 638 -5.26 -12.82 -33.52
CA ASP A 638 -5.47 -12.52 -32.13
C ASP A 638 -4.12 -12.12 -31.57
N ASP A 639 -3.94 -10.81 -31.44
CA ASP A 639 -2.73 -10.17 -30.93
C ASP A 639 -2.42 -10.54 -29.46
N ARG A 640 -3.25 -11.38 -28.83
CA ARG A 640 -3.05 -11.91 -27.47
C ARG A 640 -1.82 -12.81 -27.30
N TYR A 641 -1.25 -13.37 -28.37
CA TYR A 641 -0.06 -14.24 -28.30
C TYR A 641 1.16 -13.66 -29.05
N ASP A 642 1.78 -12.63 -28.47
CA ASP A 642 2.97 -11.96 -29.02
C ASP A 642 4.29 -12.42 -28.36
N ILE A 643 4.58 -13.72 -28.46
CA ILE A 643 5.78 -14.33 -27.87
C ILE A 643 6.50 -15.22 -28.88
N ALA A 644 7.83 -15.16 -28.87
CA ALA A 644 8.70 -15.99 -29.69
C ALA A 644 9.90 -16.49 -28.88
N LEU A 645 10.24 -17.76 -29.09
CA LEU A 645 11.41 -18.37 -28.50
C LEU A 645 12.50 -18.53 -29.56
N ALA A 646 13.64 -17.89 -29.36
CA ALA A 646 14.80 -17.98 -30.24
C ALA A 646 15.78 -19.04 -29.74
N LYS A 647 16.09 -20.01 -30.59
CA LYS A 647 17.19 -20.96 -30.38
C LYS A 647 18.46 -20.40 -30.99
N LEU A 648 19.51 -20.28 -30.19
CA LEU A 648 20.82 -19.81 -30.63
C LEU A 648 21.62 -20.93 -31.31
N ALA A 649 22.39 -20.59 -32.33
CA ALA A 649 23.26 -21.52 -33.06
C ALA A 649 24.41 -22.08 -32.19
N GLU A 650 24.83 -21.32 -31.18
CA GLU A 650 25.83 -21.71 -30.19
C GLU A 650 25.36 -21.41 -28.76
N SER A 651 25.95 -22.09 -27.77
CA SER A 651 25.66 -21.82 -26.36
C SER A 651 26.35 -20.54 -25.89
N LEU A 652 25.62 -19.74 -25.13
CA LEU A 652 26.13 -18.62 -24.36
C LEU A 652 27.07 -19.14 -23.28
N GLN A 653 28.20 -18.44 -23.11
CA GLN A 653 29.12 -18.66 -22.00
C GLN A 653 28.73 -17.68 -20.90
N TYR A 654 28.33 -18.21 -19.75
CA TYR A 654 27.91 -17.37 -18.64
C TYR A 654 29.09 -16.65 -17.98
N SER A 655 28.84 -15.43 -17.54
CA SER A 655 29.80 -14.53 -16.90
C SER A 655 29.05 -13.57 -15.96
N LYS A 656 29.74 -12.58 -15.38
CA LYS A 656 29.07 -11.51 -14.62
C LYS A 656 28.16 -10.65 -15.48
N ALA A 657 28.47 -10.51 -16.77
CA ALA A 657 27.71 -9.70 -17.73
C ALA A 657 26.70 -10.50 -18.57
N VAL A 658 26.71 -11.84 -18.48
CA VAL A 658 25.84 -12.74 -19.26
C VAL A 658 25.34 -13.87 -18.36
N GLN A 659 24.06 -13.83 -17.98
CA GLN A 659 23.40 -14.85 -17.15
C GLN A 659 21.95 -15.04 -17.60
N CYS A 660 21.36 -16.20 -17.33
CA CYS A 660 19.93 -16.38 -17.57
C CYS A 660 19.09 -15.88 -16.41
N ILE A 661 17.88 -15.39 -16.70
CA ILE A 661 16.85 -15.11 -15.71
C ILE A 661 15.95 -16.35 -15.53
N PRO A 662 15.65 -16.77 -14.28
CA PRO A 662 14.71 -17.86 -14.03
C PRO A 662 13.29 -17.46 -14.44
N LEU A 663 12.54 -18.38 -15.02
CA LEU A 663 11.11 -18.20 -15.28
C LEU A 663 10.33 -18.55 -14.02
N LEU A 664 9.34 -17.72 -13.66
CA LEU A 664 8.43 -17.99 -12.56
C LEU A 664 7.70 -19.31 -12.84
N SER A 665 7.78 -20.24 -11.89
CA SER A 665 7.08 -21.52 -11.95
C SER A 665 5.64 -21.28 -11.49
N SER A 666 4.66 -21.91 -12.16
CA SER A 666 3.23 -21.81 -11.82
C SER A 666 2.85 -22.53 -10.52
N LYS A 667 3.79 -22.67 -9.58
CA LYS A 667 3.64 -23.43 -8.33
C LYS A 667 3.98 -22.64 -7.06
N ASP A 668 4.28 -21.35 -7.16
CA ASP A 668 4.54 -20.52 -5.99
C ASP A 668 3.52 -19.40 -5.86
#